data_AF-A0A6N4V846-F1
#
_entry.id   AF-A0A6N4V846-F1
#
_cell.length_a   1.000
_cell.length_b   1.000
_cell.length_c   1.000
_cell.angle_alpha   90.00
_cell.angle_beta   90.00
_cell.angle_gamma   90.00
#
_symmetry.space_group_name_H-M   'P 1'
#
loop_
_entity.id
_entity.type
_entity.pdbx_description
1 polymer ?
#
loop_
_entity_poly.entity_id
_entity_poly.type
_entity_poly.pdbx_seq_one_letter_code
_entity_poly.pdbx_strand_id
1 'polypeptide(L)'
;MRQWLKLGAASAGLGAALLGFSLLGPDAATAAADSGAESSVSQSSDSAEASGDHTEAAQSDADDADDADVDDADDDAADVDDADDDAEEAAGAAALDDGDTLDDNVTDESDTGESDTDENDGAGENDGTGTDQDSGTVEDDGTGTGGVTEQVETLATGSDTPSAPAEQVLEPSLASTTDGDDAVEEDVTLAASTAVEAPAAADEPAAEPVPAPPWLAPRRTWSDVVADTIDAWTNSTQAWIDSLSVSEERKVELTESFWNLRRTFFNQAPTVAPVQISGLVTGPIDGTIGAVDADGDEIIYRLVRGPRQGTVEINADGTYIYTPDADFDGVDTFRVIAIDRGFHVNLLSLLRPIGTRATSLINQSAITFAFNYLDDGTGWTEERRQALEDAATQLLWYFRVDQPVTLTYDVGLEDDEFLASAGSDPISERAGFWRTVVQNKLQTGVDSNGDKADGEIFWNFTEFEWGLDEVADGEYDFVSTVLHELMHSFGFLSAVDAPGKNNDRDWVTFDRFVVTSAGARPISPFYRWRNRFDPLLTDEEDGLYFGGANAIAAYGGLVPLYTPDPWQPGSAMSHLDDFTFTGADQKIMNAATASGLSVRVLSPVELAILTDLGYQVVMPNSPPYAAAAFGFVLLGGRRRKSKAAPR
;
A
#
# COMPACT_ATOMS: atom_id res chain seq x y z
N MET A 1 60.49 12.32 -4.68
CA MET A 1 60.28 12.74 -3.27
C MET A 1 59.18 13.78 -3.09
N ARG A 2 59.18 14.98 -3.72
CA ARG A 2 58.20 16.05 -3.41
C ARG A 2 56.70 15.77 -3.73
N GLN A 3 56.33 14.68 -4.40
CA GLN A 3 54.93 14.32 -4.66
C GLN A 3 54.28 13.47 -3.54
N TRP A 4 55.05 12.69 -2.79
CA TRP A 4 54.51 11.73 -1.80
C TRP A 4 53.95 12.38 -0.52
N LEU A 5 54.28 13.65 -0.26
CA LEU A 5 53.79 14.39 0.92
C LEU A 5 52.36 14.95 0.77
N LYS A 6 51.67 14.70 -0.35
CA LYS A 6 50.27 15.14 -0.53
C LYS A 6 49.21 14.14 -0.02
N LEU A 7 49.55 12.87 0.24
CA LEU A 7 48.57 11.85 0.68
C LEU A 7 48.22 11.93 2.18
N GLY A 8 49.12 12.46 3.02
CA GLY A 8 49.06 12.29 4.48
C GLY A 8 47.87 12.91 5.22
N ALA A 9 47.07 13.75 4.56
CA ALA A 9 45.84 14.31 5.14
C ALA A 9 44.61 13.42 4.85
N ALA A 10 44.47 12.91 3.63
CA ALA A 10 43.36 12.02 3.25
C ALA A 10 43.38 10.71 4.05
N SER A 11 44.57 10.19 4.36
CA SER A 11 44.75 9.01 5.21
C SER A 11 44.27 9.19 6.66
N ALA A 12 44.15 10.42 7.16
CA ALA A 12 43.61 10.65 8.51
C ALA A 12 42.07 10.50 8.54
N GLY A 13 41.38 11.05 7.55
CA GLY A 13 39.93 10.85 7.40
C GLY A 13 39.56 9.40 7.08
N LEU A 14 40.29 8.78 6.14
CA LEU A 14 40.11 7.36 5.82
C LEU A 14 40.43 6.47 7.03
N GLY A 15 41.47 6.80 7.80
CA GLY A 15 41.82 6.11 9.03
C GLY A 15 40.75 6.20 10.11
N ALA A 16 40.12 7.36 10.30
CA ALA A 16 39.01 7.51 11.24
C ALA A 16 37.78 6.67 10.84
N ALA A 17 37.42 6.66 9.55
CA ALA A 17 36.33 5.83 9.04
C ALA A 17 36.64 4.32 9.17
N LEU A 18 37.83 3.88 8.79
CA LEU A 18 38.27 2.48 8.88
C LEU A 18 38.47 2.00 10.33
N LEU A 19 38.79 2.89 11.27
CA LEU A 19 38.77 2.55 12.70
C LEU A 19 37.34 2.31 13.21
N GLY A 20 36.33 2.98 12.65
CA GLY A 20 34.92 2.65 12.88
C GLY A 20 34.56 1.22 12.47
N PHE A 21 35.06 0.75 11.32
CA PHE A 21 34.87 -0.64 10.86
C PHE A 21 35.47 -1.69 11.82
N SER A 22 36.53 -1.35 12.57
CA SER A 22 37.14 -2.29 13.53
C SER A 22 36.27 -2.59 14.78
N LEU A 23 35.17 -1.85 14.97
CA LEU A 23 34.22 -2.02 16.07
C LEU A 23 32.91 -2.72 15.66
N LEU A 24 32.76 -3.10 14.39
CA LEU A 24 31.55 -3.75 13.84
C LEU A 24 31.87 -5.14 13.23
N GLY A 25 32.78 -5.86 13.86
CA GLY A 25 32.96 -7.31 13.64
C GLY A 25 31.86 -8.14 14.34
N PRO A 26 31.57 -9.37 13.86
CA PRO A 26 30.39 -10.13 14.27
C PRO A 26 30.58 -10.91 15.60
N ASP A 27 30.63 -10.21 16.72
CA ASP A 27 30.66 -10.79 18.08
C ASP A 27 29.57 -10.23 19.03
N ALA A 28 28.39 -9.93 18.46
CA ALA A 28 27.20 -9.48 19.21
C ALA A 28 26.44 -10.65 19.88
N ALA A 29 27.14 -11.54 20.61
CA ALA A 29 26.61 -12.82 21.07
C ALA A 29 27.03 -13.27 22.49
N THR A 30 27.29 -12.34 23.43
CA THR A 30 27.33 -12.65 24.86
C THR A 30 26.50 -11.67 25.69
N ALA A 31 25.68 -12.21 26.60
CA ALA A 31 24.81 -11.40 27.46
C ALA A 31 25.59 -10.86 28.67
N ALA A 32 25.53 -9.54 28.89
CA ALA A 32 25.91 -8.93 30.15
C ALA A 32 24.67 -8.86 31.06
N ALA A 33 24.61 -9.72 32.07
CA ALA A 33 23.60 -9.62 33.12
C ALA A 33 23.90 -8.45 34.07
N ASP A 34 22.86 -8.01 34.77
CA ASP A 34 22.86 -7.00 35.83
C ASP A 34 24.10 -7.03 36.76
N SER A 35 24.63 -5.85 37.05
CA SER A 35 25.74 -5.64 37.99
C SER A 35 25.43 -4.53 38.99
N GLY A 36 24.49 -4.81 39.90
CA GLY A 36 24.28 -4.01 41.10
C GLY A 36 25.57 -3.82 41.90
N ALA A 37 25.93 -2.58 42.19
CA ALA A 37 27.22 -2.23 42.80
C ALA A 37 27.08 -1.83 44.28
N GLU A 38 27.57 -2.67 45.20
CA GLU A 38 27.93 -2.25 46.58
C GLU A 38 29.14 -3.01 47.16
N SER A 39 30.24 -2.26 47.34
CA SER A 39 31.22 -2.36 48.44
C SER A 39 32.29 -3.49 48.52
N SER A 40 33.52 -3.02 48.83
CA SER A 40 34.45 -3.51 49.87
C SER A 40 35.76 -4.31 49.55
N VAL A 41 36.89 -3.58 49.68
CA VAL A 41 38.08 -3.87 50.53
C VAL A 41 39.11 -4.97 50.17
N SER A 42 40.40 -4.62 50.40
CA SER A 42 41.66 -5.43 50.45
C SER A 42 42.18 -6.03 49.12
N GLN A 43 43.46 -5.94 48.71
CA GLN A 43 44.83 -5.93 49.31
C GLN A 43 45.58 -7.28 49.22
N SER A 44 46.93 -7.23 49.29
CA SER A 44 47.94 -8.26 48.91
C SER A 44 47.98 -8.59 47.40
N SER A 45 49.10 -8.60 46.66
CA SER A 45 50.49 -9.10 46.85
C SER A 45 50.61 -10.63 46.70
N ASP A 46 51.64 -11.22 46.09
CA ASP A 46 53.02 -10.75 45.81
C ASP A 46 53.68 -11.54 44.63
N SER A 47 54.84 -11.07 44.14
CA SER A 47 56.00 -11.78 43.50
C SER A 47 55.78 -12.99 42.54
N ALA A 48 56.36 -13.12 41.32
CA ALA A 48 57.65 -12.76 40.67
C ALA A 48 58.52 -13.99 40.27
N GLU A 49 59.51 -13.75 39.39
CA GLU A 49 60.55 -14.67 38.81
C GLU A 49 60.10 -15.65 37.69
N ALA A 50 60.91 -16.01 36.67
CA ALA A 50 62.15 -15.42 36.09
C ALA A 50 62.54 -16.09 34.73
N SER A 51 63.30 -15.39 33.85
CA SER A 51 63.88 -15.85 32.54
C SER A 51 62.86 -16.22 31.44
N GLY A 52 63.14 -16.27 30.12
CA GLY A 52 64.31 -16.05 29.21
C GLY A 52 63.94 -16.70 27.84
N ASP A 53 64.51 -16.44 26.65
CA ASP A 53 65.67 -15.65 26.19
C ASP A 53 65.50 -15.26 24.67
N HIS A 54 66.45 -14.52 24.09
CA HIS A 54 66.72 -14.18 22.66
C HIS A 54 65.92 -14.85 21.51
N THR A 55 65.28 -14.10 20.57
CA THR A 55 65.72 -13.69 19.18
C THR A 55 66.26 -14.84 18.29
N GLU A 56 65.94 -15.01 17.00
CA GLU A 56 65.77 -14.12 15.81
C GLU A 56 64.57 -14.60 14.91
N ALA A 57 63.93 -13.87 13.96
CA ALA A 57 64.35 -13.33 12.65
C ALA A 57 65.07 -14.33 11.71
N ALA A 58 64.79 -14.45 10.39
CA ALA A 58 63.73 -13.95 9.51
C ALA A 58 63.77 -14.72 8.14
N GLN A 59 62.90 -14.35 7.17
CA GLN A 59 63.05 -14.59 5.70
C GLN A 59 62.92 -16.04 5.17
N SER A 60 62.55 -16.31 3.90
CA SER A 60 61.94 -15.49 2.82
C SER A 60 61.44 -16.37 1.65
N ASP A 61 60.81 -15.73 0.65
CA ASP A 61 60.70 -16.15 -0.78
C ASP A 61 59.87 -17.42 -1.11
N ALA A 62 59.47 -17.69 -2.36
CA ALA A 62 58.97 -16.87 -3.49
C ALA A 62 58.52 -17.83 -4.62
N ASP A 63 57.73 -17.32 -5.60
CA ASP A 63 57.52 -17.91 -6.94
C ASP A 63 56.85 -19.33 -6.99
N ASP A 64 56.29 -19.86 -8.08
CA ASP A 64 55.77 -19.23 -9.31
C ASP A 64 54.61 -20.08 -9.91
N ALA A 65 53.74 -19.38 -10.67
CA ALA A 65 53.11 -19.72 -11.96
C ALA A 65 52.52 -21.12 -12.37
N ASP A 66 51.49 -21.01 -13.23
CA ASP A 66 51.14 -21.83 -14.41
C ASP A 66 50.52 -23.27 -14.31
N ASP A 67 49.21 -23.33 -14.63
CA ASP A 67 48.63 -23.86 -15.91
C ASP A 67 47.58 -25.01 -15.91
N ALA A 68 46.71 -24.91 -16.93
CA ALA A 68 45.96 -25.94 -17.67
C ALA A 68 44.83 -26.79 -17.04
N ASP A 69 43.63 -26.51 -17.57
CA ASP A 69 42.40 -27.32 -17.69
C ASP A 69 42.59 -28.80 -18.12
N VAL A 70 41.70 -29.70 -17.64
CA VAL A 70 41.07 -30.80 -18.43
C VAL A 70 39.67 -31.09 -17.86
N ASP A 71 38.72 -31.47 -18.73
CA ASP A 71 37.30 -31.75 -18.45
C ASP A 71 36.97 -33.17 -17.87
N ASP A 72 35.66 -33.37 -17.69
CA ASP A 72 34.85 -34.60 -17.85
C ASP A 72 34.45 -35.53 -16.68
N ALA A 73 33.14 -35.83 -16.71
CA ALA A 73 32.41 -37.06 -16.34
C ALA A 73 32.08 -37.40 -14.87
N ASP A 74 30.77 -37.28 -14.61
CA ASP A 74 29.87 -38.14 -13.81
C ASP A 74 30.35 -39.56 -13.41
N ASP A 75 29.92 -40.01 -12.22
CA ASP A 75 29.57 -41.43 -12.00
C ASP A 75 28.50 -41.56 -10.90
N ASP A 76 27.54 -42.48 -11.09
CA ASP A 76 26.42 -42.80 -10.17
C ASP A 76 26.73 -44.08 -9.37
N ALA A 77 26.29 -44.18 -8.10
CA ALA A 77 25.73 -45.40 -7.47
C ALA A 77 25.56 -45.29 -5.94
N ALA A 78 24.58 -46.03 -5.41
CA ALA A 78 24.27 -46.15 -3.99
C ALA A 78 24.77 -47.48 -3.36
N ASP A 79 24.80 -47.54 -2.03
CA ASP A 79 24.28 -48.64 -1.19
C ASP A 79 24.05 -48.05 0.23
N VAL A 80 22.85 -47.94 0.83
CA VAL A 80 21.85 -48.88 1.44
C VAL A 80 22.27 -49.61 2.74
N ASP A 81 21.25 -49.94 3.56
CA ASP A 81 21.16 -50.87 4.70
C ASP A 81 21.69 -50.44 6.10
N ASP A 82 21.00 -50.69 7.24
CA ASP A 82 19.55 -50.91 7.51
C ASP A 82 19.20 -50.89 9.04
N ALA A 83 17.92 -51.14 9.39
CA ALA A 83 17.38 -51.72 10.65
C ALA A 83 16.93 -50.83 11.86
N ASP A 84 15.61 -50.57 11.91
CA ASP A 84 14.58 -51.08 12.88
C ASP A 84 14.74 -51.00 14.42
N ASP A 85 13.64 -50.59 15.10
CA ASP A 85 12.96 -51.39 16.17
C ASP A 85 11.49 -50.89 16.38
N ASP A 86 10.55 -51.78 16.77
CA ASP A 86 9.07 -51.60 16.68
C ASP A 86 8.29 -51.84 18.00
N ALA A 87 7.09 -51.23 18.15
CA ALA A 87 5.88 -51.70 18.89
C ALA A 87 4.81 -50.56 19.01
N GLU A 88 3.52 -50.66 18.61
CA GLU A 88 2.42 -51.66 18.80
C GLU A 88 1.74 -51.61 20.21
N GLU A 89 0.42 -51.78 20.40
CA GLU A 89 -0.74 -52.16 19.53
C GLU A 89 -2.09 -51.70 20.18
N ALA A 90 -3.23 -51.94 19.48
CA ALA A 90 -4.55 -52.40 19.97
C ALA A 90 -5.82 -51.51 19.81
N ALA A 91 -7.01 -52.00 19.36
CA ALA A 91 -7.37 -53.05 18.35
C ALA A 91 -8.92 -53.23 18.17
N GLY A 92 -9.35 -53.68 16.98
CA GLY A 92 -10.56 -54.51 16.71
C GLY A 92 -11.87 -53.80 16.30
N ALA A 93 -12.78 -54.36 15.47
CA ALA A 93 -12.86 -55.56 14.59
C ALA A 93 -14.10 -55.37 13.63
N ALA A 94 -14.57 -56.19 12.66
CA ALA A 94 -14.37 -57.55 12.11
C ALA A 94 -14.90 -57.54 10.62
N ALA A 95 -14.73 -58.46 9.65
CA ALA A 95 -14.47 -59.92 9.54
C ALA A 95 -15.71 -60.83 9.79
N LEU A 96 -16.20 -61.74 8.90
CA LEU A 96 -15.84 -62.19 7.52
C LEU A 96 -17.06 -62.04 6.53
N ASP A 97 -17.55 -62.92 5.61
CA ASP A 97 -17.40 -64.37 5.28
C ASP A 97 -17.95 -64.72 3.85
N ASP A 98 -17.78 -65.95 3.34
CA ASP A 98 -18.01 -66.45 1.94
C ASP A 98 -19.47 -66.66 1.46
N GLY A 99 -19.70 -66.84 0.13
CA GLY A 99 -20.94 -67.39 -0.47
C GLY A 99 -20.94 -67.59 -2.01
N ASP A 100 -21.47 -68.71 -2.52
CA ASP A 100 -21.33 -69.18 -3.93
C ASP A 100 -22.63 -69.83 -4.53
N THR A 101 -22.68 -69.95 -5.86
CA THR A 101 -23.50 -70.82 -6.75
C THR A 101 -24.90 -70.40 -7.28
N LEU A 102 -25.08 -70.65 -8.61
CA LEU A 102 -26.30 -70.79 -9.46
C LEU A 102 -27.12 -69.50 -9.76
N ASP A 103 -27.83 -69.38 -10.90
CA ASP A 103 -28.32 -70.39 -11.89
C ASP A 103 -28.22 -69.90 -13.37
N ASP A 104 -28.43 -70.79 -14.35
CA ASP A 104 -28.10 -70.63 -15.80
C ASP A 104 -29.26 -70.18 -16.75
N ASN A 105 -28.88 -69.71 -17.97
CA ASN A 105 -29.67 -69.73 -19.23
C ASN A 105 -30.81 -68.65 -19.35
N VAL A 106 -31.31 -68.14 -20.51
CA VAL A 106 -31.48 -68.64 -21.90
C VAL A 106 -31.33 -67.49 -22.97
N THR A 107 -31.19 -67.88 -24.24
CA THR A 107 -31.00 -67.12 -25.51
C THR A 107 -31.89 -65.90 -25.84
N ASP A 108 -31.26 -64.90 -26.46
CA ASP A 108 -31.45 -64.35 -27.84
C ASP A 108 -32.79 -64.50 -28.65
N GLU A 109 -32.92 -63.60 -29.63
CA GLU A 109 -33.81 -63.51 -30.83
C GLU A 109 -35.26 -62.93 -30.77
N SER A 110 -35.46 -61.90 -31.61
CA SER A 110 -36.58 -61.68 -32.57
C SER A 110 -37.92 -60.98 -32.19
N ASP A 111 -38.09 -59.76 -32.76
CA ASP A 111 -39.09 -59.39 -33.82
C ASP A 111 -40.61 -59.16 -33.51
N THR A 112 -41.28 -58.48 -34.46
CA THR A 112 -42.71 -58.13 -34.63
C THR A 112 -43.30 -56.98 -33.78
N GLY A 113 -44.21 -56.12 -34.28
CA GLY A 113 -44.65 -55.87 -35.67
C GLY A 113 -46.07 -55.25 -35.80
N GLU A 114 -46.22 -54.19 -36.63
CA GLU A 114 -47.47 -53.67 -37.29
C GLU A 114 -48.67 -53.21 -36.39
N SER A 115 -49.59 -52.29 -36.75
CA SER A 115 -49.77 -51.25 -37.81
C SER A 115 -50.74 -50.15 -37.24
N ASP A 116 -51.48 -49.22 -37.90
CA ASP A 116 -51.85 -48.91 -39.30
C ASP A 116 -52.51 -47.49 -39.41
N THR A 117 -52.46 -46.82 -40.59
CA THR A 117 -53.38 -45.74 -41.11
C THR A 117 -53.57 -44.40 -40.32
N ASP A 118 -53.85 -43.20 -40.90
CA ASP A 118 -53.86 -42.70 -42.30
C ASP A 118 -53.88 -41.13 -42.37
N GLU A 119 -53.86 -40.57 -43.60
CA GLU A 119 -54.22 -39.19 -44.05
C GLU A 119 -53.18 -38.01 -44.08
N ASN A 120 -52.45 -37.95 -45.22
CA ASN A 120 -52.43 -36.85 -46.20
C ASN A 120 -51.62 -35.52 -45.97
N ASP A 121 -50.33 -35.58 -46.34
CA ASP A 121 -49.64 -34.81 -47.41
C ASP A 121 -49.83 -33.28 -47.69
N GLY A 122 -48.67 -32.60 -47.78
CA GLY A 122 -48.34 -31.64 -48.85
C GLY A 122 -47.80 -30.25 -48.41
N ALA A 123 -46.67 -29.73 -48.91
CA ALA A 123 -45.61 -30.30 -49.76
C ALA A 123 -44.31 -29.46 -49.74
N GLY A 124 -43.16 -30.11 -50.02
CA GLY A 124 -42.03 -29.66 -50.88
C GLY A 124 -41.07 -28.57 -50.37
N GLU A 125 -39.75 -28.78 -50.25
CA GLU A 125 -38.71 -29.16 -51.26
C GLU A 125 -38.38 -28.04 -52.28
N ASN A 126 -37.11 -27.70 -52.62
CA ASN A 126 -35.79 -28.10 -52.08
C ASN A 126 -34.69 -27.08 -52.55
N ASP A 127 -33.46 -27.20 -52.01
CA ASP A 127 -32.10 -26.80 -52.46
C ASP A 127 -31.86 -25.96 -53.74
N GLY A 128 -30.80 -25.12 -53.75
CA GLY A 128 -30.30 -24.50 -54.99
C GLY A 128 -29.31 -23.31 -54.89
N THR A 129 -28.06 -23.55 -54.46
CA THR A 129 -26.78 -22.93 -54.94
C THR A 129 -26.70 -21.47 -55.47
N GLY A 130 -25.62 -20.73 -55.09
CA GLY A 130 -24.86 -19.93 -56.09
C GLY A 130 -24.47 -18.47 -55.78
N THR A 131 -23.25 -18.27 -55.27
CA THR A 131 -22.20 -17.32 -55.74
C THR A 131 -22.48 -15.87 -56.19
N ASP A 132 -21.65 -14.98 -55.63
CA ASP A 132 -20.94 -13.83 -56.24
C ASP A 132 -21.59 -12.44 -56.43
N GLN A 133 -20.86 -11.45 -55.87
CA GLN A 133 -20.51 -10.10 -56.39
C GLN A 133 -21.63 -9.08 -56.70
N ASP A 134 -21.68 -7.93 -56.02
CA ASP A 134 -20.79 -6.73 -56.06
C ASP A 134 -21.40 -5.61 -56.95
N SER A 135 -20.98 -4.36 -56.73
CA SER A 135 -21.45 -3.09 -57.31
C SER A 135 -22.85 -2.60 -56.89
N GLY A 136 -23.12 -1.29 -56.80
CA GLY A 136 -22.16 -0.18 -56.77
C GLY A 136 -22.71 1.20 -57.18
N THR A 137 -22.59 2.18 -56.26
CA THR A 137 -22.44 3.65 -56.50
C THR A 137 -23.56 4.43 -57.24
N VAL A 138 -23.34 5.78 -57.36
CA VAL A 138 -24.10 6.80 -58.15
C VAL A 138 -25.38 7.31 -57.46
N GLU A 139 -25.61 8.62 -57.23
CA GLU A 139 -24.76 9.85 -57.24
C GLU A 139 -25.44 10.99 -56.42
N ASP A 140 -24.67 12.06 -56.14
CA ASP A 140 -24.95 13.53 -56.22
C ASP A 140 -26.42 14.05 -56.38
N ASP A 141 -26.88 15.21 -55.87
CA ASP A 141 -26.25 16.40 -55.24
C ASP A 141 -27.10 16.87 -53.99
N GLY A 142 -27.05 18.08 -53.40
CA GLY A 142 -26.25 19.30 -53.61
C GLY A 142 -26.70 20.52 -52.76
N THR A 143 -25.85 20.99 -51.84
CA THR A 143 -25.81 22.35 -51.18
C THR A 143 -27.10 23.07 -50.72
N GLY A 144 -27.20 23.49 -49.44
CA GLY A 144 -28.34 24.32 -48.97
C GLY A 144 -28.20 25.04 -47.61
N THR A 145 -27.46 26.16 -47.57
CA THR A 145 -27.25 27.04 -46.39
C THR A 145 -28.52 27.65 -45.76
N GLY A 146 -28.57 27.78 -44.42
CA GLY A 146 -29.47 28.73 -43.72
C GLY A 146 -29.52 28.58 -42.19
N GLY A 147 -29.25 29.66 -41.44
CA GLY A 147 -29.39 29.74 -39.96
C GLY A 147 -30.13 31.02 -39.53
N VAL A 148 -29.94 31.46 -38.27
CA VAL A 148 -30.65 32.60 -37.59
C VAL A 148 -32.06 32.16 -37.13
N THR A 149 -32.38 31.91 -35.84
CA THR A 149 -32.57 32.83 -34.67
C THR A 149 -33.67 33.89 -34.90
N GLU A 150 -34.42 34.43 -33.91
CA GLU A 150 -34.30 34.51 -32.45
C GLU A 150 -35.69 34.89 -31.80
N GLN A 151 -35.76 35.01 -30.45
CA GLN A 151 -36.79 35.69 -29.62
C GLN A 151 -38.20 35.02 -29.52
N VAL A 152 -38.90 34.81 -28.38
CA VAL A 152 -39.02 35.38 -26.99
C VAL A 152 -40.28 36.26 -26.79
N GLU A 153 -41.19 35.91 -25.85
CA GLU A 153 -41.90 36.82 -24.89
C GLU A 153 -43.01 36.14 -24.01
N THR A 154 -42.90 36.23 -22.66
CA THR A 154 -43.91 36.63 -21.60
C THR A 154 -45.39 36.11 -21.55
N LEU A 155 -46.17 36.11 -20.43
CA LEU A 155 -46.00 36.00 -18.94
C LEU A 155 -47.37 35.87 -18.20
N ALA A 156 -47.39 35.16 -17.04
CA ALA A 156 -48.16 35.40 -15.78
C ALA A 156 -49.69 35.12 -15.58
N THR A 157 -50.03 34.85 -14.29
CA THR A 157 -51.35 34.79 -13.58
C THR A 157 -52.29 33.58 -13.81
N GLY A 158 -53.08 33.06 -12.84
CA GLY A 158 -53.16 33.32 -11.38
C GLY A 158 -54.37 32.65 -10.65
N SER A 159 -54.12 32.01 -9.49
CA SER A 159 -55.00 31.59 -8.34
C SER A 159 -56.53 31.38 -8.45
N ASP A 160 -57.05 30.27 -7.89
CA ASP A 160 -58.17 30.27 -6.89
C ASP A 160 -58.44 28.89 -6.20
N THR A 161 -59.21 28.89 -5.09
CA THR A 161 -59.75 27.74 -4.30
C THR A 161 -61.18 28.11 -3.80
N PRO A 162 -61.94 27.41 -2.89
CA PRO A 162 -61.78 26.14 -2.16
C PRO A 162 -63.02 25.19 -2.19
N SER A 163 -63.00 24.05 -1.47
CA SER A 163 -64.15 23.52 -0.65
C SER A 163 -63.77 22.31 0.23
N ALA A 164 -64.51 22.10 1.32
CA ALA A 164 -64.40 20.97 2.29
C ALA A 164 -65.80 20.26 2.41
N PRO A 165 -66.17 19.32 3.35
CA PRO A 165 -65.75 19.23 4.78
C PRO A 165 -65.64 17.83 5.46
N ALA A 166 -65.14 17.83 6.72
CA ALA A 166 -65.52 16.97 7.88
C ALA A 166 -65.24 15.44 7.90
N GLU A 167 -65.26 14.71 9.04
CA GLU A 167 -64.73 14.90 10.42
C GLU A 167 -65.09 13.67 11.31
N GLN A 168 -64.38 13.48 12.45
CA GLN A 168 -64.45 12.43 13.52
C GLN A 168 -63.39 11.31 13.41
N VAL A 169 -62.52 10.99 14.38
CA VAL A 169 -62.45 11.09 15.88
C VAL A 169 -63.17 9.97 16.64
N LEU A 170 -62.41 9.10 17.33
CA LEU A 170 -62.62 8.56 18.71
C LEU A 170 -61.56 7.49 19.10
N GLU A 171 -61.25 7.36 20.40
CA GLU A 171 -60.30 6.38 21.01
C GLU A 171 -61.02 5.32 21.93
N PRO A 172 -60.43 4.71 22.99
CA PRO A 172 -59.72 3.41 22.95
C PRO A 172 -60.19 2.36 24.01
N SER A 173 -59.65 1.12 23.97
CA SER A 173 -59.56 0.12 25.08
C SER A 173 -58.79 -1.15 24.61
N LEU A 174 -57.84 -1.80 25.32
CA LEU A 174 -57.85 -2.51 26.64
C LEU A 174 -58.66 -3.83 26.65
N ALA A 175 -58.19 -4.99 27.16
CA ALA A 175 -56.89 -5.44 27.71
C ALA A 175 -56.86 -7.00 27.90
N SER A 176 -55.69 -7.64 28.13
CA SER A 176 -55.48 -8.98 28.79
C SER A 176 -53.99 -9.44 28.70
N THR A 177 -53.06 -9.11 29.61
CA THR A 177 -52.70 -9.76 30.90
C THR A 177 -52.10 -11.19 30.85
N THR A 178 -50.81 -11.31 31.25
CA THR A 178 -50.06 -12.36 32.02
C THR A 178 -48.60 -12.40 31.51
N ASP A 179 -47.52 -12.65 32.27
CA ASP A 179 -47.15 -12.54 33.69
C ASP A 179 -45.67 -13.04 33.79
N GLY A 180 -44.79 -12.41 34.57
CA GLY A 180 -43.52 -13.02 35.02
C GLY A 180 -42.22 -12.27 34.69
N ASP A 181 -41.55 -11.80 35.75
CA ASP A 181 -40.20 -11.21 35.80
C ASP A 181 -39.09 -12.28 35.61
N ASP A 182 -37.78 -12.01 35.49
CA ASP A 182 -36.96 -10.82 35.73
C ASP A 182 -35.88 -10.66 34.62
N ALA A 183 -35.53 -9.42 34.27
CA ALA A 183 -34.29 -9.07 33.58
C ALA A 183 -33.76 -7.75 34.16
N VAL A 184 -32.47 -7.70 34.51
CA VAL A 184 -31.84 -6.51 35.11
C VAL A 184 -31.06 -5.76 34.03
N GLU A 185 -31.74 -4.86 33.35
CA GLU A 185 -31.10 -3.81 32.55
C GLU A 185 -30.39 -2.83 33.50
N GLU A 186 -29.08 -2.61 33.35
CA GLU A 186 -28.43 -1.42 33.90
C GLU A 186 -28.48 -0.29 32.86
N ASP A 187 -28.95 0.87 33.31
CA ASP A 187 -29.26 2.07 32.51
C ASP A 187 -27.99 2.72 31.93
N VAL A 188 -27.51 2.22 30.78
CA VAL A 188 -26.41 2.83 30.02
C VAL A 188 -26.95 3.98 29.17
N THR A 189 -27.06 5.15 29.79
CA THR A 189 -27.30 6.42 29.09
C THR A 189 -26.02 6.95 28.46
N LEU A 190 -25.69 6.48 27.25
CA LEU A 190 -24.77 7.19 26.36
C LEU A 190 -25.55 8.24 25.55
N ALA A 191 -24.99 9.44 25.46
CA ALA A 191 -25.68 10.60 24.90
C ALA A 191 -25.37 10.76 23.41
N ALA A 192 -26.41 11.02 22.61
CA ALA A 192 -26.23 11.56 21.27
C ALA A 192 -25.32 12.80 21.31
N SER A 193 -24.31 12.82 20.46
CA SER A 193 -23.30 13.89 20.44
C SER A 193 -23.94 15.22 20.07
N THR A 194 -24.25 16.04 21.07
CA THR A 194 -24.73 17.40 20.85
C THR A 194 -23.61 18.23 20.25
N ALA A 195 -23.78 18.67 19.00
CA ALA A 195 -22.80 19.45 18.25
C ALA A 195 -22.22 20.61 19.08
N VAL A 196 -20.97 20.46 19.52
CA VAL A 196 -20.22 21.50 20.21
C VAL A 196 -19.67 22.43 19.13
N GLU A 197 -20.19 23.66 19.06
CA GLU A 197 -19.58 24.74 18.28
C GLU A 197 -18.17 25.00 18.81
N ALA A 198 -17.18 24.36 18.19
CA ALA A 198 -15.81 24.34 18.69
C ALA A 198 -15.24 25.76 18.75
N PRO A 199 -14.80 26.26 19.91
CA PRO A 199 -14.15 27.57 19.98
C PRO A 199 -12.84 27.47 19.21
N ALA A 200 -12.73 28.21 18.09
CA ALA A 200 -11.63 28.10 17.14
C ALA A 200 -10.27 28.06 17.85
N ALA A 201 -9.69 26.85 17.91
CA ALA A 201 -8.41 26.62 18.55
C ALA A 201 -7.34 27.41 17.79
N ALA A 202 -6.46 28.08 18.53
CA ALA A 202 -5.18 28.48 17.94
C ALA A 202 -4.33 27.21 17.89
N ASP A 203 -3.72 26.91 16.74
CA ASP A 203 -2.88 25.71 16.55
C ASP A 203 -1.85 25.62 17.69
N GLU A 204 -2.05 24.68 18.61
CA GLU A 204 -0.93 24.19 19.41
C GLU A 204 -0.06 23.35 18.46
N PRO A 205 1.27 23.47 18.53
CA PRO A 205 2.14 22.71 17.64
C PRO A 205 1.94 21.22 17.90
N ALA A 206 1.63 20.46 16.85
CA ALA A 206 1.49 19.01 16.91
C ALA A 206 2.68 18.37 17.67
N ALA A 207 2.37 17.37 18.50
CA ALA A 207 3.37 16.70 19.33
C ALA A 207 4.51 16.12 18.47
N GLU A 208 5.75 16.15 18.97
CA GLU A 208 6.87 15.53 18.25
C GLU A 208 6.63 14.01 18.12
N PRO A 209 6.71 13.42 16.91
CA PRO A 209 6.42 12.01 16.69
C PRO A 209 7.21 11.06 17.61
N VAL A 210 6.52 10.06 18.16
CA VAL A 210 7.15 9.07 19.06
C VAL A 210 8.30 8.36 18.33
N PRO A 211 9.55 8.43 18.82
CA PRO A 211 10.71 8.00 18.04
C PRO A 211 10.75 6.47 17.88
N ALA A 212 10.62 6.00 16.64
CA ALA A 212 10.62 4.58 16.32
C ALA A 212 11.97 3.90 16.68
N PRO A 213 11.95 2.77 17.42
CA PRO A 213 13.18 2.06 17.74
C PRO A 213 13.94 1.52 16.51
N PRO A 214 15.29 1.45 16.54
CA PRO A 214 16.10 1.17 15.34
C PRO A 214 15.83 -0.15 14.61
N TRP A 215 15.16 -1.12 15.24
CA TRP A 215 14.81 -2.41 14.63
C TRP A 215 13.50 -2.40 13.83
N LEU A 216 12.72 -1.31 13.87
CA LEU A 216 11.54 -1.10 13.02
C LEU A 216 11.87 -0.30 11.75
N ALA A 217 13.02 0.38 11.71
CA ALA A 217 13.50 1.07 10.52
C ALA A 217 13.74 0.10 9.34
N PRO A 218 13.61 0.56 8.08
CA PRO A 218 13.86 -0.27 6.90
C PRO A 218 15.22 -0.98 6.93
N ARG A 219 15.24 -2.27 6.59
CA ARG A 219 16.48 -3.05 6.47
C ARG A 219 17.29 -2.59 5.27
N ARG A 220 18.28 -1.74 5.52
CA ARG A 220 19.25 -1.27 4.52
C ARG A 220 20.03 -2.45 3.93
N THR A 221 20.20 -2.45 2.61
CA THR A 221 21.09 -3.35 1.89
C THR A 221 22.55 -2.96 2.08
N TRP A 222 23.49 -3.83 1.72
CA TRP A 222 24.91 -3.47 1.73
C TRP A 222 25.21 -2.28 0.80
N SER A 223 24.51 -2.17 -0.33
CA SER A 223 24.64 -1.03 -1.25
C SER A 223 24.28 0.29 -0.56
N ASP A 224 23.18 0.32 0.19
CA ASP A 224 22.71 1.51 0.90
C ASP A 224 23.71 1.90 2.00
N VAL A 225 24.16 0.93 2.81
CA VAL A 225 25.17 1.15 3.86
C VAL A 225 26.49 1.68 3.28
N VAL A 226 26.90 1.19 2.10
CA VAL A 226 28.08 1.71 1.38
C VAL A 226 27.85 3.13 0.87
N ALA A 227 26.68 3.44 0.31
CA ALA A 227 26.29 4.77 -0.13
C ALA A 227 26.30 5.78 1.03
N ASP A 228 25.58 5.47 2.12
CA ASP A 228 25.56 6.24 3.37
C ASP A 228 26.97 6.53 3.89
N THR A 229 27.84 5.51 3.90
CA THR A 229 29.22 5.63 4.40
C THR A 229 30.06 6.56 3.52
N ILE A 230 29.94 6.44 2.20
CA ILE A 230 30.66 7.27 1.23
C ILE A 230 30.15 8.71 1.28
N ASP A 231 28.86 8.93 1.47
CA ASP A 231 28.25 10.27 1.49
C ASP A 231 28.45 10.98 2.83
N ALA A 232 28.41 10.26 3.95
CA ALA A 232 28.85 10.79 5.25
C ALA A 232 30.33 11.19 5.23
N TRP A 233 31.20 10.37 4.62
CA TRP A 233 32.62 10.70 4.41
C TRP A 233 32.80 11.91 3.48
N THR A 234 31.99 12.03 2.44
CA THR A 234 31.97 13.14 1.48
C THR A 234 31.59 14.45 2.15
N ASN A 235 30.45 14.47 2.85
CA ASN A 235 29.96 15.64 3.59
C ASN A 235 30.94 16.08 4.68
N SER A 236 31.50 15.13 5.44
CA SER A 236 32.52 15.40 6.45
C SER A 236 33.81 15.97 5.85
N THR A 237 34.26 15.43 4.71
CA THR A 237 35.49 15.91 4.04
C THR A 237 35.30 17.29 3.40
N GLN A 238 34.14 17.56 2.80
CA GLN A 238 33.83 18.88 2.24
C GLN A 238 33.73 19.94 3.36
N ALA A 239 32.98 19.66 4.43
CA ALA A 239 32.92 20.55 5.60
C ALA A 239 34.31 20.81 6.23
N TRP A 240 35.19 19.81 6.24
CA TRP A 240 36.60 20.01 6.62
C TRP A 240 37.34 20.96 5.66
N ILE A 241 37.24 20.77 4.34
CA ILE A 241 37.86 21.66 3.33
C ILE A 241 37.37 23.11 3.50
N ASP A 242 36.07 23.30 3.68
CA ASP A 242 35.46 24.63 3.83
C ASP A 242 35.91 25.35 5.10
N SER A 243 36.19 24.60 6.17
CA SER A 243 36.75 25.12 7.43
C SER A 243 38.22 25.57 7.33
N LEU A 244 38.95 25.20 6.26
CA LEU A 244 40.37 25.51 6.15
C LEU A 244 40.62 27.00 5.92
N SER A 245 41.52 27.58 6.72
CA SER A 245 42.03 28.95 6.57
C SER A 245 43.06 29.09 5.43
N VAL A 246 42.64 28.74 4.20
CA VAL A 246 43.39 28.85 2.94
C VAL A 246 42.62 29.73 1.94
N SER A 247 43.17 30.04 0.76
CA SER A 247 42.41 30.75 -0.27
C SER A 247 41.30 29.86 -0.85
N GLU A 248 40.21 30.47 -1.31
CA GLU A 248 39.10 29.75 -1.95
C GLU A 248 39.55 28.96 -3.18
N GLU A 249 40.50 29.50 -3.95
CA GLU A 249 41.18 28.78 -5.05
C GLU A 249 41.79 27.45 -4.57
N ARG A 250 42.41 27.46 -3.38
CA ARG A 250 43.03 26.28 -2.78
C ARG A 250 42.01 25.32 -2.15
N LYS A 251 40.82 25.79 -1.77
CA LYS A 251 39.69 24.92 -1.42
C LYS A 251 39.14 24.22 -2.66
N VAL A 252 38.94 24.94 -3.77
CA VAL A 252 38.52 24.34 -5.05
C VAL A 252 39.51 23.26 -5.49
N GLU A 253 40.83 23.53 -5.48
CA GLU A 253 41.85 22.50 -5.77
C GLU A 253 41.77 21.28 -4.84
N LEU A 254 41.33 21.43 -3.59
CA LEU A 254 41.18 20.34 -2.63
C LEU A 254 39.90 19.55 -2.87
N THR A 255 38.77 20.22 -3.10
CA THR A 255 37.49 19.62 -3.47
C THR A 255 37.63 18.84 -4.78
N GLU A 256 38.22 19.43 -5.83
CA GLU A 256 38.53 18.70 -7.08
C GLU A 256 39.44 17.47 -6.83
N SER A 257 40.47 17.60 -5.99
CA SER A 257 41.34 16.47 -5.64
C SER A 257 40.58 15.35 -4.90
N PHE A 258 39.60 15.72 -4.06
CA PHE A 258 38.76 14.79 -3.32
C PHE A 258 37.73 14.09 -4.22
N TRP A 259 37.00 14.82 -5.07
CA TRP A 259 36.03 14.21 -5.99
C TRP A 259 36.70 13.28 -7.00
N ASN A 260 37.92 13.60 -7.46
CA ASN A 260 38.71 12.67 -8.27
C ASN A 260 39.11 11.39 -7.49
N LEU A 261 39.37 11.48 -6.17
CA LEU A 261 39.62 10.30 -5.33
C LEU A 261 38.35 9.44 -5.19
N ARG A 262 37.19 10.06 -4.93
CA ARG A 262 35.89 9.38 -4.81
C ARG A 262 35.53 8.64 -6.10
N ARG A 263 35.50 9.33 -7.25
CA ARG A 263 35.25 8.74 -8.59
C ARG A 263 36.22 7.63 -9.01
N THR A 264 37.42 7.56 -8.44
CA THR A 264 38.43 6.54 -8.82
C THR A 264 38.36 5.27 -7.96
N PHE A 265 37.87 5.36 -6.72
CA PHE A 265 37.97 4.27 -5.73
C PHE A 265 36.69 3.99 -4.94
N PHE A 266 35.70 4.87 -5.00
CA PHE A 266 34.46 4.81 -4.24
C PHE A 266 33.27 5.21 -5.12
N ASN A 267 33.36 5.02 -6.45
CA ASN A 267 32.33 5.45 -7.38
C ASN A 267 31.01 4.73 -7.08
N GLN A 268 29.92 5.46 -6.94
CA GLN A 268 28.60 4.87 -6.74
C GLN A 268 27.93 4.52 -8.07
N ALA A 269 26.95 3.63 -8.06
CA ALA A 269 26.12 3.40 -9.24
C ALA A 269 24.99 4.43 -9.26
N PRO A 270 24.54 4.92 -10.43
CA PRO A 270 23.36 5.77 -10.51
C PRO A 270 22.17 5.13 -9.81
N THR A 271 21.53 5.83 -8.89
CA THR A 271 20.24 5.40 -8.32
C THR A 271 19.13 5.72 -9.32
N VAL A 272 18.02 4.99 -9.26
CA VAL A 272 16.86 5.21 -10.13
C VAL A 272 15.61 5.04 -9.29
N ALA A 273 14.74 6.04 -9.29
CA ALA A 273 13.42 5.93 -8.66
C ALA A 273 12.55 4.89 -9.40
N PRO A 274 11.55 4.27 -8.75
CA PRO A 274 10.55 3.46 -9.45
C PRO A 274 9.86 4.31 -10.53
N VAL A 275 10.02 3.93 -11.80
CA VAL A 275 9.47 4.67 -12.93
C VAL A 275 8.00 4.30 -13.10
N GLN A 276 7.15 4.97 -12.34
CA GLN A 276 5.71 4.76 -12.32
C GLN A 276 5.02 5.83 -13.18
N ILE A 277 4.24 5.40 -14.16
CA ILE A 277 3.49 6.33 -15.01
C ILE A 277 2.16 6.71 -14.33
N SER A 278 1.72 7.96 -14.53
CA SER A 278 0.42 8.47 -14.08
C SER A 278 -0.33 9.13 -15.23
N GLY A 279 -1.58 8.72 -15.46
CA GLY A 279 -2.51 9.39 -16.37
C GLY A 279 -3.09 8.47 -17.44
N LEU A 280 -4.41 8.44 -17.57
CA LEU A 280 -5.05 8.07 -18.83
C LEU A 280 -4.65 9.11 -19.88
N VAL A 281 -4.03 8.66 -20.97
CA VAL A 281 -3.76 9.47 -22.14
C VAL A 281 -4.05 8.60 -23.36
N THR A 282 -5.03 9.01 -24.17
CA THR A 282 -5.27 8.44 -25.50
C THR A 282 -4.21 8.96 -26.47
N GLY A 283 -3.02 8.36 -26.41
CA GLY A 283 -1.85 8.77 -27.19
C GLY A 283 -0.54 8.48 -26.46
N PRO A 284 0.58 9.07 -26.91
CA PRO A 284 1.87 8.88 -26.28
C PRO A 284 1.91 9.44 -24.85
N ILE A 285 2.65 8.76 -23.98
CA ILE A 285 2.92 9.17 -22.60
C ILE A 285 4.39 9.56 -22.47
N ASP A 286 4.63 10.83 -22.17
CA ASP A 286 5.94 11.35 -21.82
C ASP A 286 6.31 10.94 -20.38
N GLY A 287 7.60 10.68 -20.14
CA GLY A 287 8.11 10.45 -18.79
C GLY A 287 9.62 10.62 -18.69
N THR A 288 10.17 10.34 -17.51
CA THR A 288 11.63 10.29 -17.28
C THR A 288 12.01 9.10 -16.42
N ILE A 289 13.17 8.51 -16.70
CA ILE A 289 13.79 7.49 -15.88
C ILE A 289 14.34 8.09 -14.58
N GLY A 290 14.68 9.39 -14.57
CA GLY A 290 15.03 10.12 -13.35
C GLY A 290 16.22 9.54 -12.57
N ALA A 291 17.23 8.99 -13.25
CA ALA A 291 18.39 8.45 -12.57
C ALA A 291 19.30 9.57 -12.04
N VAL A 292 19.87 9.36 -10.86
CA VAL A 292 20.77 10.31 -10.19
C VAL A 292 22.10 9.62 -9.91
N ASP A 293 23.19 10.22 -10.39
CA ASP A 293 24.54 9.76 -10.11
C ASP A 293 25.15 10.56 -8.95
N ALA A 294 25.52 9.88 -7.87
CA ALA A 294 26.06 10.52 -6.67
C ALA A 294 27.50 11.02 -6.84
N ASP A 295 28.19 10.62 -7.91
CA ASP A 295 29.54 11.09 -8.29
C ASP A 295 29.50 12.24 -9.30
N GLY A 296 28.35 12.51 -9.92
CA GLY A 296 28.17 13.51 -10.96
C GLY A 296 28.73 13.10 -12.32
N ASP A 297 28.85 11.80 -12.58
CA ASP A 297 29.28 11.25 -13.87
C ASP A 297 28.12 11.26 -14.90
N GLU A 298 28.47 11.23 -16.20
CA GLU A 298 27.48 11.23 -17.28
C GLU A 298 26.74 9.88 -17.33
N ILE A 299 25.41 9.91 -17.15
CA ILE A 299 24.54 8.73 -17.21
C ILE A 299 24.16 8.41 -18.66
N ILE A 300 24.31 7.15 -19.08
CA ILE A 300 23.72 6.60 -20.30
C ILE A 300 22.49 5.78 -19.92
N TYR A 301 21.38 6.05 -20.59
CA TYR A 301 20.18 5.20 -20.54
C TYR A 301 20.17 4.19 -21.69
N ARG A 302 19.78 2.95 -21.41
CA ARG A 302 19.59 1.91 -22.42
C ARG A 302 18.33 1.09 -22.15
N LEU A 303 17.54 0.85 -23.18
CA LEU A 303 16.48 -0.16 -23.16
C LEU A 303 17.09 -1.56 -23.03
N VAL A 304 16.65 -2.32 -22.02
CA VAL A 304 17.05 -3.71 -21.75
C VAL A 304 15.99 -4.69 -22.26
N ARG A 305 14.72 -4.32 -22.12
CA ARG A 305 13.56 -5.04 -22.68
C ARG A 305 12.49 -4.01 -23.03
N GLY A 306 11.94 -4.09 -24.24
CA GLY A 306 10.84 -3.25 -24.67
C GLY A 306 9.48 -3.64 -24.08
N PRO A 307 8.47 -2.76 -24.25
CA PRO A 307 7.06 -3.05 -23.97
C PRO A 307 6.51 -4.22 -24.80
N ARG A 308 5.29 -4.66 -24.49
CA ARG A 308 4.52 -5.72 -25.17
C ARG A 308 3.30 -5.21 -25.97
N GLN A 309 2.70 -4.09 -25.55
CA GLN A 309 1.46 -3.53 -26.11
C GLN A 309 1.67 -2.05 -26.49
N GLY A 310 2.83 -1.77 -27.09
CA GLY A 310 3.24 -0.44 -27.52
C GLY A 310 4.72 -0.40 -27.89
N THR A 311 5.27 0.80 -27.94
CA THR A 311 6.68 1.09 -28.22
C THR A 311 7.22 2.12 -27.24
N VAL A 312 8.55 2.16 -27.04
CA VAL A 312 9.20 3.21 -26.23
C VAL A 312 10.46 3.72 -26.90
N GLU A 313 10.55 5.05 -27.04
CA GLU A 313 11.78 5.76 -27.40
C GLU A 313 12.37 6.40 -26.15
N ILE A 314 13.67 6.23 -25.90
CA ILE A 314 14.37 6.78 -24.72
C ILE A 314 15.46 7.73 -25.21
N ASN A 315 15.37 8.97 -24.76
CA ASN A 315 16.31 10.04 -25.08
C ASN A 315 17.60 9.93 -24.24
N ALA A 316 18.65 10.62 -24.69
CA ALA A 316 19.95 10.59 -24.04
C ALA A 316 19.96 11.22 -22.62
N ASP A 317 18.99 12.09 -22.32
CA ASP A 317 18.81 12.72 -21.00
C ASP A 317 17.99 11.86 -20.01
N GLY A 318 17.46 10.72 -20.47
CA GLY A 318 16.61 9.84 -19.67
C GLY A 318 15.13 10.16 -19.72
N THR A 319 14.71 11.20 -20.47
CA THR A 319 13.30 11.31 -20.87
C THR A 319 12.93 10.18 -21.83
N TYR A 320 11.66 9.81 -21.87
CA TYR A 320 11.16 8.80 -22.80
C TYR A 320 9.74 9.13 -23.27
N ILE A 321 9.38 8.55 -24.40
CA ILE A 321 8.02 8.58 -24.94
C ILE A 321 7.57 7.13 -25.10
N TYR A 322 6.59 6.70 -24.30
CA TYR A 322 5.89 5.43 -24.50
C TYR A 322 4.69 5.69 -25.41
N THR A 323 4.61 5.02 -26.55
CA THR A 323 3.43 5.07 -27.42
C THR A 323 2.69 3.73 -27.31
N PRO A 324 1.52 3.68 -26.66
CA PRO A 324 0.71 2.46 -26.61
C PRO A 324 0.23 2.03 -28.01
N ASP A 325 -0.09 0.74 -28.15
CA ASP A 325 -0.86 0.26 -29.29
C ASP A 325 -2.29 0.84 -29.26
N ALA A 326 -2.95 0.91 -30.42
CA ALA A 326 -4.19 1.69 -30.60
C ALA A 326 -5.37 1.25 -29.70
N ASP A 327 -5.39 -0.02 -29.30
CA ASP A 327 -6.40 -0.65 -28.46
C ASP A 327 -5.78 -1.14 -27.12
N PHE A 328 -4.71 -0.51 -26.64
CA PHE A 328 -4.09 -0.86 -25.36
C PHE A 328 -4.98 -0.45 -24.17
N ASP A 329 -5.27 -1.45 -23.35
CA ASP A 329 -5.93 -1.34 -22.06
C ASP A 329 -5.20 -2.29 -21.09
N GLY A 330 -5.03 -1.90 -19.83
CA GLY A 330 -4.36 -2.68 -18.80
C GLY A 330 -2.90 -2.32 -18.53
N VAL A 331 -2.04 -3.35 -18.46
CA VAL A 331 -0.68 -3.27 -17.89
C VAL A 331 0.38 -3.60 -18.94
N ASP A 332 1.41 -2.76 -19.04
CA ASP A 332 2.63 -3.10 -19.77
C ASP A 332 3.89 -2.70 -18.99
N THR A 333 5.03 -3.32 -19.33
CA THR A 333 6.32 -3.07 -18.67
C THR A 333 7.46 -3.00 -19.67
N PHE A 334 8.26 -1.94 -19.57
CA PHE A 334 9.56 -1.86 -20.24
C PHE A 334 10.67 -1.75 -19.20
N ARG A 335 11.86 -2.27 -19.52
CA ARG A 335 13.00 -2.30 -18.58
C ARG A 335 14.17 -1.54 -19.14
N VAL A 336 14.75 -0.67 -18.31
CA VAL A 336 15.91 0.15 -18.65
C VAL A 336 17.12 -0.20 -17.79
N ILE A 337 18.28 0.32 -18.17
CA ILE A 337 19.45 0.43 -17.30
C ILE A 337 20.04 1.84 -17.44
N ALA A 338 20.32 2.47 -16.30
CA ALA A 338 21.10 3.70 -16.18
C ALA A 338 22.55 3.33 -15.83
N ILE A 339 23.51 3.81 -16.61
CA ILE A 339 24.94 3.44 -16.53
C ILE A 339 25.78 4.70 -16.41
N ASP A 340 26.57 4.82 -15.35
CA ASP A 340 27.62 5.84 -15.20
C ASP A 340 28.74 5.65 -16.23
N ARG A 341 29.25 6.74 -16.83
CA ARG A 341 30.44 6.72 -17.69
C ARG A 341 31.79 6.76 -16.94
N GLY A 342 31.73 6.73 -15.61
CA GLY A 342 32.88 6.78 -14.72
C GLY A 342 33.82 5.58 -14.79
N PHE A 343 34.71 5.51 -13.81
CA PHE A 343 35.56 4.35 -13.55
C PHE A 343 34.95 3.54 -12.39
N HIS A 344 34.28 2.43 -12.72
CA HIS A 344 33.34 1.70 -11.84
C HIS A 344 33.93 0.99 -10.60
N VAL A 345 35.07 1.43 -10.07
CA VAL A 345 35.68 0.84 -8.87
C VAL A 345 35.08 1.46 -7.61
N ASN A 346 34.55 0.59 -6.76
CA ASN A 346 34.17 0.91 -5.39
C ASN A 346 34.85 -0.07 -4.42
N LEU A 347 35.79 0.39 -3.62
CA LEU A 347 36.57 -0.45 -2.71
C LEU A 347 35.76 -1.02 -1.54
N LEU A 348 34.55 -0.50 -1.27
CA LEU A 348 33.60 -1.05 -0.30
C LEU A 348 32.56 -1.99 -0.95
N SER A 349 32.47 -1.98 -2.29
CA SER A 349 31.54 -2.82 -3.07
C SER A 349 32.19 -3.22 -4.40
N LEU A 350 33.25 -4.04 -4.32
CA LEU A 350 34.09 -4.41 -5.47
C LEU A 350 33.35 -5.11 -6.61
N LEU A 351 32.18 -5.69 -6.32
CA LEU A 351 31.32 -6.38 -7.28
C LEU A 351 30.03 -5.59 -7.58
N ARG A 352 30.04 -4.25 -7.41
CA ARG A 352 28.91 -3.39 -7.76
C ARG A 352 28.48 -3.57 -9.22
N PRO A 353 27.18 -3.46 -9.54
CA PRO A 353 26.74 -3.32 -10.92
C PRO A 353 27.37 -2.11 -11.62
N ILE A 354 27.57 -2.25 -12.94
CA ILE A 354 27.98 -1.18 -13.87
C ILE A 354 26.83 -0.17 -14.11
N GLY A 355 25.64 -0.43 -13.56
CA GLY A 355 24.49 0.44 -13.66
C GLY A 355 23.23 -0.16 -13.04
N THR A 356 22.30 0.69 -12.65
CA THR A 356 21.05 0.29 -11.99
C THR A 356 19.94 0.08 -13.01
N ARG A 357 19.16 -0.99 -12.81
CA ARG A 357 18.06 -1.37 -13.71
C ARG A 357 16.72 -0.99 -13.09
N ALA A 358 15.98 -0.11 -13.73
CA ALA A 358 14.58 0.15 -13.40
C ALA A 358 13.66 -0.65 -14.34
N THR A 359 12.52 -1.10 -13.80
CA THR A 359 11.34 -1.46 -14.59
C THR A 359 10.41 -0.25 -14.57
N SER A 360 9.90 0.12 -15.73
CA SER A 360 8.87 1.14 -15.88
C SER A 360 7.53 0.44 -16.06
N LEU A 361 6.55 0.81 -15.24
CA LEU A 361 5.22 0.19 -15.23
C LEU A 361 4.20 1.14 -15.84
N ILE A 362 3.59 0.68 -16.93
CA ILE A 362 2.43 1.30 -17.56
C ILE A 362 1.19 0.68 -16.92
N ASN A 363 0.27 1.51 -16.46
CA ASN A 363 -0.99 1.07 -15.88
C ASN A 363 -2.07 2.06 -16.34
N GLN A 364 -2.80 1.70 -17.40
CA GLN A 364 -3.92 2.46 -17.95
C GLN A 364 -5.18 1.62 -17.78
N SER A 365 -6.16 2.10 -17.00
CA SER A 365 -7.42 1.40 -16.70
C SER A 365 -7.30 -0.05 -16.19
N ALA A 366 -6.11 -0.46 -15.73
CA ALA A 366 -5.83 -1.83 -15.29
C ALA A 366 -6.48 -2.23 -13.96
N ILE A 367 -7.17 -1.32 -13.31
CA ILE A 367 -8.06 -1.61 -12.20
C ILE A 367 -9.41 -1.01 -12.59
N THR A 368 -10.47 -1.77 -12.43
CA THR A 368 -11.87 -1.38 -12.67
C THR A 368 -12.73 -1.83 -11.51
N PHE A 369 -13.85 -1.15 -11.26
CA PHE A 369 -14.89 -1.63 -10.34
C PHE A 369 -16.05 -2.27 -11.11
N ALA A 370 -16.81 -3.11 -10.42
CA ALA A 370 -18.05 -3.70 -10.89
C ALA A 370 -19.03 -3.77 -9.72
N PHE A 371 -19.84 -2.72 -9.57
CA PHE A 371 -20.80 -2.56 -8.48
C PHE A 371 -22.12 -3.29 -8.76
N ASN A 372 -22.44 -4.27 -7.91
CA ASN A 372 -23.69 -5.02 -7.89
C ASN A 372 -24.64 -4.41 -6.85
N TYR A 373 -25.50 -3.50 -7.30
CA TYR A 373 -26.46 -2.82 -6.42
C TYR A 373 -27.57 -3.78 -5.97
N LEU A 374 -27.69 -3.95 -4.66
CA LEU A 374 -28.66 -4.85 -4.00
C LEU A 374 -30.04 -4.20 -3.79
N ASP A 375 -30.14 -2.88 -3.97
CA ASP A 375 -31.40 -2.13 -3.85
C ASP A 375 -32.24 -2.15 -5.15
N ASP A 376 -33.50 -1.73 -5.07
CA ASP A 376 -34.39 -1.56 -6.24
C ASP A 376 -34.21 -0.21 -6.94
N GLY A 377 -33.11 0.51 -6.66
CA GLY A 377 -32.81 1.86 -7.12
C GLY A 377 -33.45 2.99 -6.31
N THR A 378 -34.05 2.71 -5.15
CA THR A 378 -34.71 3.73 -4.31
C THR A 378 -33.75 4.52 -3.42
N GLY A 379 -32.62 3.94 -2.99
CA GLY A 379 -31.57 4.66 -2.26
C GLY A 379 -30.43 5.10 -3.19
N TRP A 380 -29.95 4.19 -4.04
CA TRP A 380 -28.89 4.44 -5.01
C TRP A 380 -29.45 5.04 -6.31
N THR A 381 -29.65 6.36 -6.32
CA THR A 381 -30.00 7.12 -7.53
C THR A 381 -28.83 7.15 -8.53
N GLU A 382 -29.10 7.41 -9.81
CA GLU A 382 -28.07 7.45 -10.87
C GLU A 382 -26.91 8.41 -10.51
N GLU A 383 -27.21 9.55 -9.91
CA GLU A 383 -26.23 10.55 -9.46
C GLU A 383 -25.32 10.01 -8.35
N ARG A 384 -25.87 9.23 -7.41
CA ARG A 384 -25.10 8.56 -6.35
C ARG A 384 -24.24 7.42 -6.90
N ARG A 385 -24.79 6.64 -7.84
CA ARG A 385 -24.05 5.56 -8.55
C ARG A 385 -22.87 6.12 -9.34
N GLN A 386 -23.07 7.23 -10.06
CA GLN A 386 -22.01 7.94 -10.78
C GLN A 386 -20.95 8.51 -9.81
N ALA A 387 -21.37 9.14 -8.70
CA ALA A 387 -20.43 9.68 -7.71
C ALA A 387 -19.58 8.58 -7.04
N LEU A 388 -20.14 7.39 -6.80
CA LEU A 388 -19.40 6.22 -6.31
C LEU A 388 -18.37 5.75 -7.36
N GLU A 389 -18.79 5.57 -8.61
CA GLU A 389 -17.91 5.14 -9.71
C GLU A 389 -16.75 6.12 -9.94
N ASP A 390 -17.02 7.44 -9.90
CA ASP A 390 -16.00 8.48 -10.06
C ASP A 390 -15.01 8.48 -8.88
N ALA A 391 -15.49 8.51 -7.63
CA ALA A 391 -14.63 8.52 -6.46
C ALA A 391 -13.78 7.24 -6.35
N ALA A 392 -14.39 6.08 -6.60
CA ALA A 392 -13.70 4.79 -6.64
C ALA A 392 -12.65 4.77 -7.77
N THR A 393 -12.97 5.22 -8.99
CA THR A 393 -12.03 5.33 -10.11
C THR A 393 -10.81 6.18 -9.77
N GLN A 394 -10.96 7.22 -8.95
CA GLN A 394 -9.88 8.13 -8.57
C GLN A 394 -9.01 7.58 -7.43
N LEU A 395 -9.57 6.76 -6.53
CA LEU A 395 -8.77 5.97 -5.58
C LEU A 395 -7.76 5.09 -6.32
N LEU A 396 -8.15 4.52 -7.46
CA LEU A 396 -7.27 3.68 -8.30
C LEU A 396 -6.09 4.45 -8.90
N TRP A 397 -6.13 5.80 -8.98
CA TRP A 397 -5.01 6.58 -9.50
C TRP A 397 -3.77 6.51 -8.61
N TYR A 398 -3.93 6.18 -7.33
CA TYR A 398 -2.83 5.94 -6.39
C TYR A 398 -2.21 4.54 -6.55
N PHE A 399 -2.99 3.52 -6.97
CA PHE A 399 -2.56 2.13 -7.00
C PHE A 399 -1.95 1.69 -8.32
N ARG A 400 -1.01 0.75 -8.28
CA ARG A 400 -0.43 0.09 -9.45
C ARG A 400 -0.45 -1.41 -9.27
N VAL A 401 -0.80 -2.12 -10.34
CA VAL A 401 -0.93 -3.58 -10.39
C VAL A 401 -0.10 -4.15 -11.54
N ASP A 402 0.42 -5.36 -11.36
CA ASP A 402 1.25 -6.05 -12.35
C ASP A 402 0.43 -6.82 -13.42
N GLN A 403 -0.89 -6.95 -13.22
CA GLN A 403 -1.86 -7.50 -14.19
C GLN A 403 -3.19 -6.75 -14.08
N PRO A 404 -3.99 -6.66 -15.16
CA PRO A 404 -5.32 -6.05 -15.10
C PRO A 404 -6.27 -6.82 -14.18
N VAL A 405 -7.09 -6.11 -13.40
CA VAL A 405 -8.10 -6.67 -12.50
C VAL A 405 -9.41 -5.88 -12.52
N THR A 406 -10.51 -6.58 -12.27
CA THR A 406 -11.81 -5.98 -11.93
C THR A 406 -12.14 -6.36 -10.50
N LEU A 407 -12.55 -5.38 -9.69
CA LEU A 407 -13.00 -5.55 -8.33
C LEU A 407 -14.53 -5.58 -8.29
N THR A 408 -15.10 -6.72 -7.91
CA THR A 408 -16.54 -6.87 -7.73
C THR A 408 -16.96 -6.42 -6.34
N TYR A 409 -18.01 -5.60 -6.23
CA TYR A 409 -18.53 -5.12 -4.94
C TYR A 409 -20.04 -5.29 -4.89
N ASP A 410 -20.54 -5.93 -3.83
CA ASP A 410 -21.96 -5.88 -3.50
C ASP A 410 -22.25 -4.54 -2.81
N VAL A 411 -23.23 -3.78 -3.32
CA VAL A 411 -23.54 -2.41 -2.87
C VAL A 411 -24.94 -2.36 -2.28
N GLY A 412 -25.03 -2.18 -0.96
CA GLY A 412 -26.28 -2.21 -0.21
C GLY A 412 -26.71 -0.85 0.35
N LEU A 413 -27.69 -0.92 1.24
CA LEU A 413 -28.15 0.16 2.12
C LEU A 413 -28.16 -0.39 3.55
N GLU A 414 -27.87 0.46 4.52
CA GLU A 414 -28.05 0.15 5.95
C GLU A 414 -28.91 1.24 6.62
N ASP A 415 -29.72 0.83 7.60
CA ASP A 415 -30.50 1.73 8.48
C ASP A 415 -29.90 1.75 9.92
N ASP A 416 -28.62 1.38 10.06
CA ASP A 416 -27.86 1.40 11.32
C ASP A 416 -27.24 2.79 11.59
N GLU A 417 -26.64 3.00 12.77
CA GLU A 417 -26.17 4.32 13.24
C GLU A 417 -24.92 4.87 12.52
N PHE A 418 -24.32 4.12 11.59
CA PHE A 418 -23.13 4.52 10.84
C PHE A 418 -23.48 5.31 9.56
N LEU A 419 -22.51 6.07 9.04
CA LEU A 419 -22.66 6.82 7.79
C LEU A 419 -22.65 5.88 6.57
N ALA A 420 -21.68 4.98 6.56
CA ALA A 420 -21.43 3.94 5.58
C ALA A 420 -20.55 2.86 6.23
N SER A 421 -20.32 1.76 5.52
CA SER A 421 -19.35 0.74 5.90
C SER A 421 -18.82 0.02 4.66
N ALA A 422 -17.54 -0.36 4.59
CA ALA A 422 -17.05 -1.30 3.57
C ALA A 422 -16.01 -2.31 4.08
N GLY A 423 -16.03 -3.50 3.47
CA GLY A 423 -15.23 -4.64 3.89
C GLY A 423 -14.76 -5.53 2.75
N SER A 424 -13.90 -6.51 3.07
CA SER A 424 -13.47 -7.59 2.18
C SER A 424 -12.93 -8.76 3.01
N ASP A 425 -13.46 -9.96 2.80
CA ASP A 425 -13.09 -11.20 3.52
C ASP A 425 -11.57 -11.41 3.59
N PRO A 426 -10.98 -11.88 4.71
CA PRO A 426 -9.61 -12.36 4.73
C PRO A 426 -9.48 -13.65 3.91
N ILE A 427 -8.40 -13.80 3.13
CA ILE A 427 -8.18 -15.00 2.31
C ILE A 427 -7.95 -16.31 3.10
N SER A 428 -7.92 -16.26 4.45
CA SER A 428 -7.92 -17.45 5.31
C SER A 428 -8.23 -17.15 6.78
N GLU A 429 -9.16 -17.91 7.38
CA GLU A 429 -9.44 -18.01 8.82
C GLU A 429 -8.36 -18.81 9.61
N ARG A 430 -7.21 -19.09 8.99
CA ARG A 430 -6.15 -19.91 9.61
C ARG A 430 -5.29 -19.04 10.50
N ALA A 431 -4.81 -19.55 11.64
CA ALA A 431 -3.92 -18.77 12.49
C ALA A 431 -2.68 -18.23 11.73
N GLY A 432 -2.58 -16.90 11.60
CA GLY A 432 -1.70 -16.21 10.66
C GLY A 432 -1.96 -14.70 10.57
N PHE A 433 -1.31 -14.04 9.60
CA PHE A 433 -1.65 -12.69 9.13
C PHE A 433 -2.00 -12.79 7.65
N TRP A 434 -3.19 -12.34 7.23
CA TRP A 434 -3.70 -12.53 5.87
C TRP A 434 -4.10 -11.24 5.18
N ARG A 435 -4.14 -11.28 3.85
CA ARG A 435 -4.68 -10.19 3.04
C ARG A 435 -6.20 -10.30 3.02
N THR A 436 -6.90 -9.18 2.81
CA THR A 436 -8.28 -9.24 2.31
C THR A 436 -8.29 -9.79 0.88
N VAL A 437 -9.44 -10.24 0.37
CA VAL A 437 -9.60 -10.67 -1.02
C VAL A 437 -9.20 -9.55 -1.98
N VAL A 438 -9.72 -8.34 -1.79
CA VAL A 438 -9.38 -7.14 -2.59
C VAL A 438 -7.86 -6.88 -2.57
N GLN A 439 -7.24 -6.92 -1.39
CA GLN A 439 -5.80 -6.73 -1.24
C GLN A 439 -4.99 -7.82 -1.94
N ASN A 440 -5.43 -9.09 -1.91
CA ASN A 440 -4.75 -10.15 -2.65
C ASN A 440 -4.93 -10.03 -4.17
N LYS A 441 -6.15 -9.73 -4.63
CA LYS A 441 -6.48 -9.59 -6.06
C LYS A 441 -5.66 -8.45 -6.70
N LEU A 442 -5.60 -7.29 -6.05
CA LEU A 442 -4.74 -6.17 -6.46
C LEU A 442 -3.25 -6.54 -6.45
N GLN A 443 -2.74 -7.17 -5.38
CA GLN A 443 -1.31 -7.46 -5.26
C GLN A 443 -0.83 -8.70 -6.06
N THR A 444 -1.72 -9.44 -6.74
CA THR A 444 -1.33 -10.70 -7.43
C THR A 444 -2.02 -10.98 -8.77
N GLY A 445 -3.16 -10.32 -9.07
CA GLY A 445 -4.07 -10.71 -10.14
C GLY A 445 -4.93 -11.95 -9.85
N VAL A 446 -4.83 -12.53 -8.64
CA VAL A 446 -5.48 -13.81 -8.29
C VAL A 446 -6.73 -13.58 -7.44
N ASP A 447 -7.88 -13.80 -8.07
CA ASP A 447 -9.18 -14.02 -7.43
C ASP A 447 -9.08 -15.16 -6.40
N SER A 448 -9.66 -14.96 -5.22
CA SER A 448 -9.48 -15.85 -4.04
C SER A 448 -10.80 -16.34 -3.43
N ASN A 449 -11.93 -15.92 -3.98
CA ASN A 449 -13.29 -16.08 -3.47
C ASN A 449 -14.26 -16.63 -4.54
N GLY A 450 -13.90 -16.58 -5.83
CA GLY A 450 -14.65 -17.15 -6.95
C GLY A 450 -15.76 -16.21 -7.42
N ASP A 451 -16.96 -16.76 -7.65
CA ASP A 451 -18.11 -16.00 -8.15
C ASP A 451 -18.76 -15.05 -7.11
N LYS A 452 -18.08 -14.79 -5.97
CA LYS A 452 -18.48 -13.81 -4.94
C LYS A 452 -18.08 -12.38 -5.34
N ALA A 453 -18.67 -11.37 -4.70
CA ALA A 453 -18.06 -10.05 -4.62
C ALA A 453 -16.72 -10.09 -3.86
N ASP A 454 -15.72 -9.34 -4.32
CA ASP A 454 -14.41 -9.17 -3.66
C ASP A 454 -14.53 -8.42 -2.33
N GLY A 455 -15.44 -7.46 -2.28
CA GLY A 455 -15.80 -6.71 -1.09
C GLY A 455 -17.27 -6.34 -1.09
N GLU A 456 -17.68 -5.64 -0.04
CA GLU A 456 -19.04 -5.15 0.16
C GLU A 456 -18.99 -3.70 0.64
N ILE A 457 -20.03 -2.93 0.34
CA ILE A 457 -20.18 -1.53 0.79
C ILE A 457 -21.66 -1.20 1.04
N PHE A 458 -21.95 -0.68 2.22
CA PHE A 458 -23.29 -0.29 2.67
C PHE A 458 -23.32 1.20 3.01
N TRP A 459 -24.51 1.80 3.01
CA TRP A 459 -24.69 3.24 3.10
C TRP A 459 -25.99 3.64 3.77
N ASN A 460 -25.94 4.58 4.72
CA ASN A 460 -27.13 5.18 5.31
C ASN A 460 -27.47 6.49 4.58
N PHE A 461 -28.50 6.43 3.73
CA PHE A 461 -29.12 7.60 3.10
C PHE A 461 -30.42 8.06 3.78
N THR A 462 -30.79 7.43 4.90
CA THR A 462 -32.06 7.64 5.61
C THR A 462 -31.94 8.76 6.66
N GLU A 463 -30.87 8.74 7.48
CA GLU A 463 -30.70 9.62 8.64
C GLU A 463 -29.78 10.84 8.36
N PHE A 464 -29.07 10.86 7.23
CA PHE A 464 -28.01 11.83 6.93
C PHE A 464 -28.21 12.59 5.61
N GLU A 465 -27.92 13.90 5.60
CA GLU A 465 -27.85 14.72 4.38
C GLU A 465 -26.44 14.60 3.75
N TRP A 466 -26.38 14.48 2.42
CA TRP A 466 -25.16 14.09 1.69
C TRP A 466 -24.87 15.01 0.51
N GLY A 467 -23.66 15.60 0.49
CA GLY A 467 -23.14 16.38 -0.62
C GLY A 467 -22.25 15.53 -1.52
N LEU A 468 -22.42 15.64 -2.85
CA LEU A 468 -21.67 14.87 -3.84
C LEU A 468 -20.44 15.65 -4.33
N ASP A 469 -20.57 16.44 -5.40
CA ASP A 469 -19.49 17.30 -5.91
C ASP A 469 -19.30 18.58 -5.07
N GLU A 470 -20.40 19.29 -4.83
CA GLU A 470 -20.47 20.41 -3.87
C GLU A 470 -21.04 19.88 -2.54
N VAL A 471 -20.47 20.33 -1.42
CA VAL A 471 -20.85 19.92 -0.06
C VAL A 471 -21.01 21.17 0.81
N ALA A 472 -22.17 21.33 1.44
CA ALA A 472 -22.46 22.41 2.38
C ALA A 472 -22.06 22.06 3.82
N ASP A 473 -21.88 23.06 4.68
CA ASP A 473 -21.42 22.93 6.07
C ASP A 473 -22.25 21.97 6.98
N GLY A 474 -23.44 21.54 6.53
CA GLY A 474 -24.34 20.60 7.22
C GLY A 474 -24.55 19.25 6.53
N GLU A 475 -23.93 19.03 5.36
CA GLU A 475 -23.99 17.78 4.60
C GLU A 475 -22.72 16.95 4.84
N TYR A 476 -22.79 15.62 4.82
CA TYR A 476 -21.59 14.78 4.80
C TYR A 476 -20.99 14.69 3.39
N ASP A 477 -19.65 14.67 3.32
CA ASP A 477 -18.89 14.58 2.08
C ASP A 477 -18.89 13.13 1.56
N PHE A 478 -19.84 12.81 0.68
CA PHE A 478 -20.01 11.47 0.11
C PHE A 478 -18.73 10.93 -0.52
N VAL A 479 -18.01 11.76 -1.28
CA VAL A 479 -16.78 11.37 -1.96
C VAL A 479 -15.65 11.08 -0.95
N SER A 480 -15.53 11.89 0.10
CA SER A 480 -14.56 11.63 1.17
C SER A 480 -14.86 10.31 1.88
N THR A 481 -16.13 10.02 2.14
CA THR A 481 -16.54 8.72 2.72
C THR A 481 -16.25 7.57 1.76
N VAL A 482 -16.53 7.66 0.46
CA VAL A 482 -16.18 6.59 -0.51
C VAL A 482 -14.68 6.28 -0.49
N LEU A 483 -13.84 7.32 -0.43
CA LEU A 483 -12.38 7.16 -0.36
C LEU A 483 -11.90 6.53 0.97
N HIS A 484 -12.63 6.77 2.06
CA HIS A 484 -12.37 6.23 3.38
C HIS A 484 -12.79 4.76 3.48
N GLU A 485 -14.06 4.44 3.18
CA GLU A 485 -14.60 3.09 3.28
C GLU A 485 -13.83 2.11 2.40
N LEU A 486 -13.54 2.47 1.14
CA LEU A 486 -12.76 1.62 0.24
C LEU A 486 -11.31 1.42 0.72
N MET A 487 -10.80 2.17 1.70
CA MET A 487 -9.51 1.87 2.31
C MET A 487 -9.57 0.67 3.27
N HIS A 488 -10.69 0.48 3.97
CA HIS A 488 -10.90 -0.65 4.89
C HIS A 488 -10.91 -1.98 4.13
N SER A 489 -11.64 -2.07 3.02
CA SER A 489 -11.64 -3.25 2.14
C SER A 489 -10.27 -3.50 1.47
N PHE A 490 -9.51 -2.44 1.18
CA PHE A 490 -8.09 -2.50 0.77
C PHE A 490 -7.15 -2.88 1.94
N GLY A 491 -7.68 -3.15 3.13
CA GLY A 491 -6.96 -3.69 4.28
C GLY A 491 -6.23 -2.65 5.14
N PHE A 492 -6.66 -1.39 5.09
CA PHE A 492 -6.44 -0.42 6.18
C PHE A 492 -7.52 -0.68 7.24
N LEU A 493 -7.42 -1.82 7.91
CA LEU A 493 -8.43 -2.38 8.81
C LEU A 493 -7.71 -3.21 9.86
N SER A 494 -8.18 -3.24 11.10
CA SER A 494 -7.65 -4.11 12.16
C SER A 494 -8.64 -5.19 12.56
N ALA A 495 -8.16 -6.40 12.87
CA ALA A 495 -8.97 -7.47 13.47
C ALA A 495 -8.88 -7.49 15.01
N VAL A 496 -8.38 -6.41 15.63
CA VAL A 496 -8.27 -6.27 17.08
C VAL A 496 -9.59 -5.76 17.65
N ASP A 497 -10.21 -6.53 18.54
CA ASP A 497 -11.44 -6.17 19.27
C ASP A 497 -11.09 -5.58 20.65
N ALA A 498 -12.12 -5.22 21.43
CA ALA A 498 -12.03 -4.58 22.74
C ALA A 498 -11.15 -5.33 23.77
N PRO A 499 -10.65 -4.62 24.81
CA PRO A 499 -9.95 -5.20 25.96
C PRO A 499 -10.53 -6.55 26.44
N GLY A 500 -9.68 -7.57 26.52
CA GLY A 500 -10.03 -8.92 26.97
C GLY A 500 -10.71 -9.83 25.95
N LYS A 501 -11.18 -9.33 24.80
CA LYS A 501 -11.87 -10.15 23.78
C LYS A 501 -10.95 -10.81 22.76
N ASN A 502 -9.75 -10.27 22.53
CA ASN A 502 -8.73 -10.75 21.58
C ASN A 502 -8.20 -12.17 21.87
N ASN A 503 -8.99 -13.19 21.54
CA ASN A 503 -8.69 -14.60 21.78
C ASN A 503 -8.28 -15.37 20.50
N ASP A 504 -8.66 -14.84 19.35
CA ASP A 504 -8.47 -15.43 18.03
C ASP A 504 -7.04 -15.30 17.52
N ARG A 505 -6.78 -15.84 16.33
CA ARG A 505 -5.39 -16.10 15.88
C ARG A 505 -5.12 -15.84 14.41
N ASP A 506 -6.17 -15.58 13.65
CA ASP A 506 -6.25 -15.14 12.29
C ASP A 506 -6.44 -13.62 12.31
N TRP A 507 -5.46 -12.91 11.79
CA TRP A 507 -5.36 -11.45 11.83
C TRP A 507 -5.24 -10.92 10.40
N VAL A 508 -5.58 -9.66 10.16
CA VAL A 508 -5.34 -9.03 8.86
C VAL A 508 -3.90 -8.51 8.76
N THR A 509 -3.43 -8.22 7.55
CA THR A 509 -2.01 -7.90 7.29
C THR A 509 -1.55 -6.63 8.01
N PHE A 510 -2.47 -5.70 8.28
CA PHE A 510 -2.27 -4.49 9.08
C PHE A 510 -1.80 -4.80 10.52
N ASP A 511 -2.46 -5.74 11.19
CA ASP A 511 -2.22 -6.09 12.60
C ASP A 511 -0.77 -6.53 12.88
N ARG A 512 -0.09 -7.05 11.85
CA ARG A 512 1.32 -7.44 11.88
C ARG A 512 2.26 -6.28 12.22
N PHE A 513 1.85 -5.05 11.92
CA PHE A 513 2.62 -3.84 12.12
C PHE A 513 2.31 -3.13 13.45
N VAL A 514 1.22 -3.50 14.13
CA VAL A 514 0.83 -2.89 15.42
C VAL A 514 1.93 -3.06 16.47
N VAL A 515 2.34 -1.95 17.08
CA VAL A 515 3.35 -1.87 18.15
C VAL A 515 2.92 -0.87 19.23
N THR A 516 3.46 -1.03 20.44
CA THR A 516 3.45 0.02 21.47
C THR A 516 4.47 1.11 21.13
N SER A 517 4.44 2.25 21.83
CA SER A 517 5.46 3.32 21.76
C SER A 517 6.90 2.80 21.92
N ALA A 518 7.12 1.85 22.82
CA ALA A 518 8.39 1.13 23.00
C ALA A 518 8.77 0.14 21.86
N GLY A 519 8.03 0.10 20.75
CA GLY A 519 8.25 -0.79 19.60
C GLY A 519 8.00 -2.28 19.87
N ALA A 520 7.25 -2.62 20.92
CA ALA A 520 6.91 -4.00 21.27
C ALA A 520 5.61 -4.42 20.58
N ARG A 521 5.58 -5.60 19.96
CA ARG A 521 4.36 -6.13 19.31
C ARG A 521 3.36 -6.72 20.31
N PRO A 522 2.08 -6.29 20.30
CA PRO A 522 1.02 -6.95 21.07
C PRO A 522 0.74 -8.37 20.58
N ILE A 523 0.65 -8.59 19.26
CA ILE A 523 0.50 -9.92 18.68
C ILE A 523 1.86 -10.63 18.67
N SER A 524 1.87 -11.87 19.16
CA SER A 524 3.06 -12.71 19.25
C SER A 524 3.38 -13.44 17.94
N PRO A 525 4.62 -13.95 17.75
CA PRO A 525 4.98 -14.77 16.57
C PRO A 525 4.20 -16.09 16.41
N PHE A 526 3.35 -16.45 17.38
CA PHE A 526 2.42 -17.58 17.30
C PHE A 526 0.96 -17.12 17.06
N TYR A 527 0.79 -15.88 16.60
CA TYR A 527 -0.49 -15.24 16.29
C TYR A 527 -1.45 -15.21 17.48
N ARG A 528 -0.95 -15.08 18.70
CA ARG A 528 -1.77 -14.82 19.89
C ARG A 528 -1.56 -13.39 20.34
N TRP A 529 -2.65 -12.69 20.67
CA TRP A 529 -2.62 -11.45 21.43
C TRP A 529 -1.91 -11.62 22.80
N ARG A 530 -1.63 -10.51 23.47
CA ARG A 530 -0.95 -10.47 24.78
C ARG A 530 -1.67 -9.48 25.70
N ASN A 531 -2.64 -9.97 26.45
CA ASN A 531 -3.59 -9.22 27.29
C ASN A 531 -2.98 -8.16 28.26
N ARG A 532 -1.68 -8.21 28.54
CA ARG A 532 -0.98 -7.13 29.24
C ARG A 532 -0.98 -5.78 28.49
N PHE A 533 -1.34 -5.79 27.20
CA PHE A 533 -1.50 -4.60 26.36
C PHE A 533 -2.98 -4.24 26.14
N ASP A 534 -3.94 -4.96 26.76
CA ASP A 534 -5.36 -4.60 26.73
C ASP A 534 -5.61 -3.12 27.14
N PRO A 535 -4.91 -2.52 28.12
CA PRO A 535 -5.11 -1.11 28.47
C PRO A 535 -4.74 -0.12 27.35
N LEU A 536 -3.86 -0.49 26.43
CA LEU A 536 -3.40 0.40 25.34
C LEU A 536 -4.41 0.49 24.18
N LEU A 537 -5.51 -0.26 24.25
CA LEU A 537 -6.63 -0.19 23.29
C LEU A 537 -7.59 0.96 23.61
N THR A 538 -7.50 1.51 24.82
CA THR A 538 -8.32 2.61 25.36
C THR A 538 -7.42 3.58 26.13
N ASP A 539 -6.39 4.08 25.45
CA ASP A 539 -5.41 5.03 25.96
C ASP A 539 -5.15 6.05 24.85
N GLU A 540 -5.58 7.28 25.08
CA GLU A 540 -5.55 8.39 24.10
C GLU A 540 -4.20 9.15 24.13
N GLU A 541 -3.27 8.82 25.05
CA GLU A 541 -1.96 9.48 25.19
C GLU A 541 -0.76 8.58 24.82
N ASP A 542 -0.76 7.28 25.18
CA ASP A 542 0.34 6.32 24.94
C ASP A 542 -0.17 4.94 24.46
N GLY A 543 -1.22 4.94 23.62
CA GLY A 543 -1.90 3.75 23.09
C GLY A 543 -1.07 2.89 22.11
N LEU A 544 -1.62 2.64 20.92
CA LEU A 544 -0.99 1.78 19.90
C LEU A 544 -0.69 2.50 18.60
N TYR A 545 0.31 1.98 17.88
CA TYR A 545 0.92 2.63 16.73
C TYR A 545 1.12 1.66 15.57
N PHE A 546 1.03 2.16 14.35
CA PHE A 546 1.44 1.44 13.14
C PHE A 546 2.97 1.50 12.97
N GLY A 547 3.64 0.40 13.30
CA GLY A 547 5.09 0.23 13.22
C GLY A 547 5.61 -0.17 11.82
N GLY A 548 4.96 0.34 10.77
CA GLY A 548 5.37 0.13 9.37
C GLY A 548 6.64 0.87 9.02
N ALA A 549 7.55 0.24 8.28
CA ALA A 549 8.89 0.77 8.05
C ALA A 549 8.90 1.96 7.07
N ASN A 550 7.95 1.99 6.13
CA ASN A 550 7.73 3.12 5.23
C ASN A 550 6.90 4.21 5.94
N ALA A 551 5.85 3.82 6.66
CA ALA A 551 5.01 4.74 7.45
C ALA A 551 5.83 5.55 8.46
N ILE A 552 6.74 4.89 9.18
CA ILE A 552 7.72 5.53 10.09
C ILE A 552 8.61 6.54 9.35
N ALA A 553 9.06 6.22 8.14
CA ALA A 553 9.91 7.11 7.36
C ALA A 553 9.14 8.31 6.78
N ALA A 554 7.85 8.17 6.52
CA ALA A 554 6.98 9.25 6.03
C ALA A 554 6.54 10.21 7.15
N TYR A 555 6.24 9.69 8.34
CA TYR A 555 5.80 10.49 9.50
C TYR A 555 6.96 11.04 10.35
N GLY A 556 8.10 10.35 10.37
CA GLY A 556 9.27 10.70 11.21
C GLY A 556 9.30 10.02 12.58
N GLY A 557 8.27 9.23 12.91
CA GLY A 557 8.15 8.44 14.14
C GLY A 557 7.12 7.31 13.99
N LEU A 558 6.75 6.65 15.07
CA LEU A 558 5.63 5.72 15.09
C LEU A 558 4.32 6.46 14.80
N VAL A 559 3.52 5.95 13.86
CA VAL A 559 2.24 6.58 13.47
C VAL A 559 1.16 6.15 14.48
N PRO A 560 0.51 7.08 15.22
CA PRO A 560 -0.51 6.72 16.20
C PRO A 560 -1.80 6.22 15.54
N LEU A 561 -2.42 5.22 16.16
CA LEU A 561 -3.71 4.65 15.79
C LEU A 561 -4.79 5.10 16.77
N TYR A 562 -6.03 5.08 16.33
CA TYR A 562 -7.18 5.48 17.15
C TYR A 562 -7.47 4.44 18.26
N THR A 563 -7.20 4.80 19.52
CA THR A 563 -7.40 3.97 20.72
C THR A 563 -8.24 4.68 21.79
N PRO A 564 -9.52 5.01 21.48
CA PRO A 564 -10.38 5.88 22.31
C PRO A 564 -10.78 5.26 23.66
N ASP A 565 -11.06 6.11 24.66
CA ASP A 565 -11.72 5.70 25.91
C ASP A 565 -13.13 6.32 26.02
N PRO A 566 -14.23 5.54 25.92
CA PRO A 566 -14.28 4.07 25.80
C PRO A 566 -14.00 3.55 24.38
N TRP A 567 -13.65 2.27 24.31
CA TRP A 567 -13.50 1.52 23.05
C TRP A 567 -14.72 1.66 22.13
N GLN A 568 -14.48 1.99 20.87
CA GLN A 568 -15.49 2.11 19.82
C GLN A 568 -15.37 0.94 18.82
N PRO A 569 -16.33 -0.01 18.79
CA PRO A 569 -16.35 -1.08 17.78
C PRO A 569 -16.37 -0.53 16.35
N GLY A 570 -15.76 -1.25 15.41
CA GLY A 570 -15.57 -0.80 14.02
C GLY A 570 -14.43 0.20 13.86
N SER A 571 -14.47 1.31 14.61
CA SER A 571 -13.53 2.43 14.44
C SER A 571 -12.18 2.24 15.13
N ALA A 572 -12.14 1.75 16.38
CA ALA A 572 -10.88 1.63 17.11
C ALA A 572 -9.90 0.66 16.43
N MET A 573 -8.60 0.95 16.52
CA MET A 573 -7.48 0.27 15.84
C MET A 573 -7.46 0.30 14.30
N SER A 574 -8.59 0.48 13.62
CA SER A 574 -8.68 0.57 12.15
C SER A 574 -8.38 1.96 11.58
N HIS A 575 -8.21 2.97 12.44
CA HIS A 575 -8.03 4.38 12.08
C HIS A 575 -6.73 4.98 12.60
N LEU A 576 -6.35 6.11 12.00
CA LEU A 576 -5.33 7.02 12.52
C LEU A 576 -5.91 7.87 13.67
N ASP A 577 -5.05 8.29 14.59
CA ASP A 577 -5.47 9.05 15.77
C ASP A 577 -6.01 10.47 15.44
N ASP A 578 -7.24 10.73 15.87
CA ASP A 578 -7.97 11.99 15.69
C ASP A 578 -7.43 13.16 16.52
N PHE A 579 -6.70 12.91 17.62
CA PHE A 579 -6.07 13.97 18.41
C PHE A 579 -4.78 14.48 17.74
N THR A 580 -3.99 13.57 17.17
CA THR A 580 -2.76 13.89 16.40
C THR A 580 -3.09 14.49 15.04
N PHE A 581 -3.99 13.88 14.29
CA PHE A 581 -4.25 14.20 12.89
C PHE A 581 -5.53 15.03 12.75
N THR A 582 -5.43 16.32 13.07
CA THR A 582 -6.58 17.21 13.17
C THR A 582 -6.43 18.50 12.36
N GLY A 583 -7.56 19.15 12.05
CA GLY A 583 -7.62 20.41 11.33
C GLY A 583 -6.91 20.35 9.97
N ALA A 584 -5.87 21.17 9.78
CA ALA A 584 -5.13 21.23 8.53
C ALA A 584 -4.21 20.00 8.26
N ASP A 585 -4.06 19.10 9.24
CA ASP A 585 -3.38 17.80 9.08
C ASP A 585 -4.33 16.61 9.31
N GLN A 586 -5.65 16.80 9.11
CA GLN A 586 -6.60 15.70 8.97
C GLN A 586 -6.24 14.82 7.75
N LYS A 587 -6.60 13.55 7.83
CA LYS A 587 -6.32 12.45 6.89
C LYS A 587 -7.64 11.91 6.34
N ILE A 588 -7.59 10.99 5.37
CA ILE A 588 -8.79 10.23 4.98
C ILE A 588 -9.13 9.23 6.09
N MET A 589 -8.12 8.54 6.64
CA MET A 589 -8.31 7.50 7.66
C MET A 589 -8.37 8.00 9.12
N ASN A 590 -8.89 9.21 9.33
CA ASN A 590 -9.36 9.65 10.66
C ASN A 590 -10.72 9.00 10.98
N ALA A 591 -11.00 8.68 12.24
CA ALA A 591 -12.27 8.06 12.61
C ALA A 591 -13.43 9.07 12.61
N ALA A 592 -13.22 10.26 13.16
CA ALA A 592 -14.21 11.33 13.14
C ALA A 592 -14.17 12.15 11.83
N THR A 593 -15.28 12.13 11.09
CA THR A 593 -15.55 13.07 9.99
C THR A 593 -16.68 14.03 10.39
N ALA A 594 -16.46 15.34 10.19
CA ALA A 594 -17.47 16.38 10.39
C ALA A 594 -18.24 16.66 9.09
N SER A 595 -19.41 17.30 9.20
CA SER A 595 -20.14 17.82 8.04
C SER A 595 -19.40 18.99 7.36
N GLY A 596 -19.62 19.16 6.06
CA GLY A 596 -18.86 20.02 5.18
C GLY A 596 -17.84 19.25 4.33
N LEU A 597 -17.18 19.97 3.41
CA LEU A 597 -16.16 19.42 2.52
C LEU A 597 -14.94 18.90 3.32
N SER A 598 -14.57 17.63 3.10
CA SER A 598 -13.53 16.93 3.85
C SER A 598 -12.27 16.63 2.99
N VAL A 599 -11.34 15.84 3.54
CA VAL A 599 -10.05 15.52 2.92
C VAL A 599 -10.22 14.45 1.83
N ARG A 600 -10.24 14.87 0.56
CA ARG A 600 -10.37 13.97 -0.61
C ARG A 600 -9.02 13.57 -1.25
N VAL A 601 -7.90 13.60 -0.51
CA VAL A 601 -6.54 13.29 -1.01
C VAL A 601 -5.76 12.52 0.04
N LEU A 602 -5.22 11.34 -0.31
CA LEU A 602 -4.40 10.52 0.59
C LEU A 602 -3.08 11.23 0.92
N SER A 603 -2.70 11.22 2.19
CA SER A 603 -1.43 11.78 2.66
C SER A 603 -0.23 10.88 2.33
N PRO A 604 1.01 11.41 2.42
CA PRO A 604 2.22 10.59 2.36
C PRO A 604 2.28 9.48 3.42
N VAL A 605 1.59 9.62 4.56
CA VAL A 605 1.57 8.62 5.63
C VAL A 605 0.67 7.45 5.26
N GLU A 606 -0.54 7.71 4.74
CA GLU A 606 -1.47 6.65 4.32
C GLU A 606 -0.92 5.86 3.13
N LEU A 607 -0.31 6.54 2.14
CA LEU A 607 0.37 5.86 1.04
C LEU A 607 1.58 5.04 1.52
N ALA A 608 2.28 5.48 2.57
CA ALA A 608 3.37 4.71 3.16
C ALA A 608 2.85 3.49 3.96
N ILE A 609 1.69 3.59 4.61
CA ILE A 609 0.98 2.45 5.23
C ILE A 609 0.58 1.43 4.15
N LEU A 610 -0.03 1.87 3.04
CA LEU A 610 -0.35 1.01 1.89
C LEU A 610 0.91 0.35 1.29
N THR A 611 2.04 1.05 1.28
CA THR A 611 3.34 0.49 0.86
C THR A 611 3.82 -0.61 1.83
N ASP A 612 3.66 -0.42 3.15
CA ASP A 612 3.97 -1.46 4.15
C ASP A 612 3.00 -2.67 4.08
N LEU A 613 1.73 -2.45 3.72
CA LEU A 613 0.76 -3.50 3.39
C LEU A 613 1.10 -4.25 2.08
N GLY A 614 2.08 -3.79 1.32
CA GLY A 614 2.62 -4.47 0.13
C GLY A 614 2.08 -3.99 -1.22
N TYR A 615 1.37 -2.87 -1.26
CA TYR A 615 0.92 -2.27 -2.52
C TYR A 615 2.05 -1.51 -3.23
N GLN A 616 2.02 -1.50 -4.57
CA GLN A 616 2.71 -0.48 -5.35
C GLN A 616 1.81 0.76 -5.41
N VAL A 617 2.16 1.86 -4.72
CA VAL A 617 1.39 3.11 -4.74
C VAL A 617 2.23 4.33 -5.12
N VAL A 618 1.56 5.38 -5.60
CA VAL A 618 2.15 6.67 -5.98
C VAL A 618 1.26 7.85 -5.62
N MET A 619 1.86 9.01 -5.38
CA MET A 619 1.16 10.29 -5.45
C MET A 619 0.89 10.66 -6.92
N PRO A 620 -0.36 10.91 -7.35
CA PRO A 620 -0.63 11.46 -8.67
C PRO A 620 -0.16 12.93 -8.72
N ASN A 621 0.51 13.32 -9.82
CA ASN A 621 1.07 14.67 -10.00
C ASN A 621 0.03 15.80 -9.93
N SER A 622 -1.22 15.49 -10.27
CA SER A 622 -2.39 16.35 -10.12
C SER A 622 -3.54 15.49 -9.57
N PRO A 623 -3.73 15.39 -8.24
CA PRO A 623 -4.93 14.77 -7.68
C PRO A 623 -6.16 15.55 -8.17
N PRO A 624 -7.26 14.89 -8.56
CA PRO A 624 -8.42 15.57 -9.16
C PRO A 624 -9.03 16.61 -8.21
N TYR A 625 -9.01 16.33 -6.90
CA TYR A 625 -9.49 17.22 -5.84
C TYR A 625 -8.48 18.26 -5.33
N ALA A 626 -7.23 18.27 -5.82
CA ALA A 626 -6.23 19.25 -5.37
C ALA A 626 -6.64 20.70 -5.65
N ALA A 627 -7.51 20.94 -6.64
CA ALA A 627 -8.08 22.25 -6.93
C ALA A 627 -8.92 22.82 -5.76
N ALA A 628 -9.50 21.97 -4.90
CA ALA A 628 -10.22 22.38 -3.70
C ALA A 628 -9.26 22.58 -2.51
N ALA A 629 -8.36 21.62 -2.26
CA ALA A 629 -7.48 21.60 -1.09
C ALA A 629 -6.60 22.87 -0.94
N PHE A 630 -6.12 23.45 -2.04
CA PHE A 630 -5.28 24.67 -1.99
C PHE A 630 -6.04 25.96 -1.58
N GLY A 631 -7.35 25.92 -1.35
CA GLY A 631 -8.16 27.10 -0.98
C GLY A 631 -7.80 27.76 0.36
N PHE A 632 -7.34 26.99 1.35
CA PHE A 632 -7.28 27.45 2.75
C PHE A 632 -6.16 28.46 3.10
N VAL A 633 -5.13 28.62 2.25
CA VAL A 633 -3.88 29.30 2.66
C VAL A 633 -3.92 30.85 2.54
N LEU A 634 -4.92 31.47 1.88
CA LEU A 634 -4.81 32.87 1.40
C LEU A 634 -5.84 33.92 1.88
N LEU A 635 -6.64 33.66 2.93
CA LEU A 635 -7.59 34.67 3.48
C LEU A 635 -7.21 35.32 4.83
N GLY A 636 -6.09 34.94 5.46
CA GLY A 636 -5.56 35.54 6.70
C GLY A 636 -4.97 36.96 6.60
N GLY A 637 -5.51 37.84 5.74
CA GLY A 637 -4.68 38.84 5.03
C GLY A 637 -4.96 40.35 5.12
N ARG A 638 -5.99 40.88 5.83
CA ARG A 638 -6.27 42.35 5.75
C ARG A 638 -6.91 43.05 6.97
N ARG A 639 -6.11 43.30 8.01
CA ARG A 639 -6.40 44.30 9.07
C ARG A 639 -6.67 45.70 8.48
N ARG A 640 -7.94 46.09 8.29
CA ARG A 640 -8.31 47.48 7.95
C ARG A 640 -8.10 48.39 9.17
N LYS A 641 -7.15 49.33 9.06
CA LYS A 641 -6.89 50.34 10.08
C LYS A 641 -8.13 51.18 10.35
N SER A 642 -8.41 51.43 11.63
CA SER A 642 -9.46 52.34 12.06
C SER A 642 -9.21 53.77 11.55
N LYS A 643 -10.29 54.48 11.22
CA LYS A 643 -10.29 55.91 10.95
C LYS A 643 -11.56 56.51 11.54
N ALA A 644 -11.40 57.45 12.47
CA ALA A 644 -12.54 58.06 13.15
C ALA A 644 -13.40 58.88 12.17
N ALA A 645 -14.72 58.77 12.31
CA ALA A 645 -15.66 59.68 11.66
C ALA A 645 -15.80 60.97 12.50
N PRO A 646 -15.88 62.16 11.88
CA PRO A 646 -16.03 63.41 12.62
C PRO A 646 -17.50 63.78 12.84
N ARG A 647 -17.92 63.90 14.11
CA ARG A 647 -18.90 64.89 14.60
C ARG A 647 -18.82 65.06 16.11
#